data_AF-B6WTS2-F1
#
_entry.id   AF-B6WTS2-F1
#
_cell.length_a   1.000
_cell.length_b   1.000
_cell.length_c   1.000
_cell.angle_alpha   90.00
_cell.angle_beta   90.00
_cell.angle_gamma   90.00
#
_symmetry.space_group_name_H-M   'P 1'
#
loop_
_entity.id
_entity.type
_entity.pdbx_description
1 polymer ?
#
loop_
_entity_poly.entity_id
_entity_poly.type
_entity_poly.pdbx_seq_one_letter_code
_entity_poly.pdbx_strand_id
1 'polypeptide(L)'
;MPAPGSRQKEKGDAVARLIDRIFFDRQDRDILVLVNRILEAPNVPSRDNLFNPELHPHGIKELVTSPASRMAYAVINLLRNLEVGGSRDRLLALQTLYDEVLTSAHSALRRNTARALMQIMKDMVRAHGDETRQLMLAHDFRSTALGTPRVVRRMLARYHLPEMPEAWNQLAFDDHVYDVNTKGRKTPTHLIMDAWIKGLRSITVVYDNSVDLEAATEVIHASGIVGISVRIGLEFSVPFYDRFVSLVWMPRGFSSGKGFLDFLRSPQMREMLEKGREVLHWRREVALHTLEVWNEDERPRLEQLWGVSVAPMGLEEFLDFVGRGHASLLRLAEYLHKHIQPSLRARAEILRARHDDPEAMEELQRLDNLGPDDVQALWLNPSHNPRIPNTEQPGACDNLPELMCMSAQKLSAYLNGLATGNRLILGTEGLSVEDVVELLWDCEGRITHLELFNMKSWVEGHLNNIAAINELQRVLNQGLAPRMKQMVRQMIRQMEMTGDDERLEKFHAILRDIPKLWAAYRHEPLKSRLGSNSASRSRSYGMGLAIRETLPRRALLSMKKSGSQQSAIPIYSPVEEQIRYNEPENPSPGQRLLAHFRFLPGCDHLGMERRRVWRAASEDCRVSNRGNMVNLGGLSPFRGNGLTDAPQGEEARPDGQYLNSTLSNCLKVLLGFIPAFVSFIYTQDWWFLAWFGTFIWFGITGVRNVVQMVMAARGAKRSTLTHWREHVSVKRICDSLMYTGISVLLLEVMIRVWLLEDCFGVTVAEQPVVVFTVLNIVNGFYIFAHNVYRGFPREAAIGNLFRSALAIPVSSLYDFILFHLLLLWGIADPHLYLVPSAAVISKMASDTVAAIIEGYADSQVNLRMRRWDYESTIKRIFDCYTQLELLFPREDALICLARPGGLRGRGGEEAQRLERILIICALDLMYFWFYQPRAQEAFRHKVRSMAEADRAVLLSAQLVLMREREVSQFLVDGLLGRNFSKPLAFFLDRRKEYLRLMARICILSKPREAPACPVLFGEDKKS
;
A
#
# COMPACT_ATOMS: atom_id res chain seq x y z
N MET A 1 39.94 -33.26 -32.94
CA MET A 1 40.09 -32.26 -31.86
C MET A 1 38.85 -31.36 -31.89
N PRO A 2 38.10 -31.18 -30.79
CA PRO A 2 36.97 -30.26 -30.79
C PRO A 2 37.48 -28.81 -30.77
N ALA A 3 36.77 -27.93 -31.49
CA ALA A 3 37.15 -26.54 -31.70
C ALA A 3 37.30 -25.76 -30.38
N PRO A 4 38.29 -24.86 -30.26
CA PRO A 4 38.60 -24.13 -29.02
C PRO A 4 37.45 -23.25 -28.49
N GLY A 5 36.44 -22.94 -29.31
CA GLY A 5 35.24 -22.20 -28.90
C GLY A 5 34.20 -22.99 -28.09
N SER A 6 34.17 -24.33 -28.15
CA SER A 6 33.18 -25.11 -27.39
C SER A 6 33.52 -25.23 -25.90
N ARG A 7 34.82 -25.35 -25.57
CA ARG A 7 35.31 -25.41 -24.18
C ARG A 7 35.20 -24.09 -23.41
N GLN A 8 35.26 -22.94 -24.09
CA GLN A 8 35.04 -21.63 -23.46
C GLN A 8 33.56 -21.40 -23.14
N LYS A 9 32.65 -21.85 -24.02
CA LYS A 9 31.20 -21.78 -23.80
C LYS A 9 30.75 -22.71 -22.66
N GLU A 10 31.29 -23.94 -22.61
CA GLU A 10 31.04 -24.88 -21.48
C GLU A 10 31.59 -24.40 -20.13
N LYS A 11 32.76 -23.74 -20.12
CA LYS A 11 33.33 -23.15 -18.88
C LYS A 11 32.52 -21.93 -18.42
N GLY A 12 32.06 -21.08 -19.35
CA GLY A 12 31.16 -19.97 -19.04
C GLY A 12 29.85 -20.44 -18.43
N ASP A 13 29.24 -21.48 -19.01
CA ASP A 13 28.02 -22.11 -18.51
C ASP A 13 28.21 -22.79 -17.14
N ALA A 14 29.37 -23.42 -16.90
CA ALA A 14 29.66 -24.07 -15.62
C ALA A 14 29.88 -23.06 -14.49
N VAL A 15 30.56 -21.94 -14.78
CA VAL A 15 30.77 -20.84 -13.83
C VAL A 15 29.47 -20.10 -13.56
N ALA A 16 28.66 -19.84 -14.60
CA ALA A 16 27.31 -19.29 -14.46
C ALA A 16 26.46 -20.19 -13.55
N ARG A 17 26.40 -21.50 -13.80
CA ARG A 17 25.68 -22.48 -12.95
C ARG A 17 26.21 -22.58 -11.52
N LEU A 18 27.49 -22.30 -11.28
CA LEU A 18 28.10 -22.31 -9.94
C LEU A 18 27.73 -21.04 -9.16
N ILE A 19 27.83 -19.87 -9.81
CA ILE A 19 27.34 -18.59 -9.27
C ILE A 19 25.85 -18.71 -8.95
N ASP A 20 25.08 -19.31 -9.84
CA ASP A 20 23.65 -19.60 -9.68
C ASP A 20 23.29 -20.61 -8.57
N ARG A 21 24.26 -21.40 -8.07
CA ARG A 21 24.05 -22.28 -6.91
C ARG A 21 24.43 -21.61 -5.60
N ILE A 22 25.31 -20.61 -5.66
CA ILE A 22 25.75 -19.81 -4.52
C ILE A 22 24.73 -18.72 -4.19
N PHE A 23 24.17 -18.09 -5.23
CA PHE A 23 23.19 -17.01 -5.15
C PHE A 23 21.79 -17.52 -5.50
N PHE A 24 20.76 -17.00 -4.82
CA PHE A 24 19.33 -17.30 -4.97
C PHE A 24 18.86 -18.69 -4.48
N ASP A 25 17.59 -18.76 -4.07
CA ASP A 25 16.93 -20.01 -3.69
C ASP A 25 16.09 -20.58 -4.83
N ARG A 26 15.76 -21.87 -4.77
CA ARG A 26 14.84 -22.52 -5.73
C ARG A 26 13.50 -21.79 -5.85
N GLN A 27 12.99 -21.27 -4.73
CA GLN A 27 11.75 -20.50 -4.70
C GLN A 27 11.83 -19.17 -5.47
N ASP A 28 13.02 -18.54 -5.53
CA ASP A 28 13.21 -17.30 -6.30
C ASP A 28 13.02 -17.61 -7.79
N ARG A 29 13.54 -18.75 -8.25
CA ARG A 29 13.32 -19.26 -9.61
C ARG A 29 11.86 -19.65 -9.87
N ASP A 30 11.20 -20.31 -8.92
CA ASP A 30 9.79 -20.69 -9.08
C ASP A 30 8.90 -19.44 -9.24
N ILE A 31 9.21 -18.35 -8.53
CA ILE A 31 8.57 -17.04 -8.70
C ILE A 31 8.87 -16.48 -10.10
N LEU A 32 10.13 -16.47 -10.53
CA LEU A 32 10.50 -15.95 -11.84
C LEU A 32 9.82 -16.70 -13.00
N VAL A 33 9.81 -18.04 -12.94
CA VAL A 33 9.14 -18.87 -13.95
C VAL A 33 7.64 -18.58 -13.99
N LEU A 34 7.02 -18.38 -12.83
CA LEU A 34 5.61 -17.97 -12.76
C LEU A 34 5.41 -16.59 -13.40
N VAL A 35 6.31 -15.64 -13.11
CA VAL A 35 6.24 -14.26 -13.62
C VAL A 35 6.33 -14.24 -15.14
N ASN A 36 7.41 -14.80 -15.69
CA ASN A 36 7.66 -14.78 -17.13
C ASN A 36 6.59 -15.58 -17.89
N ARG A 37 6.09 -16.70 -17.33
CA ARG A 37 4.96 -17.43 -17.93
C ARG A 37 3.72 -16.56 -18.11
N ILE A 38 3.40 -15.69 -17.16
CA ILE A 38 2.20 -14.83 -17.24
C ILE A 38 2.41 -13.67 -18.22
N LEU A 39 3.64 -13.15 -18.28
CA LEU A 39 4.03 -12.10 -19.24
C LEU A 39 4.05 -12.62 -20.68
N GLU A 40 4.51 -13.84 -20.90
CA GLU A 40 4.59 -14.50 -22.21
C GLU A 40 3.26 -15.12 -22.67
N ALA A 41 2.30 -15.33 -21.75
CA ALA A 41 1.02 -15.93 -22.08
C ALA A 41 0.21 -14.98 -22.99
N PRO A 42 -0.42 -15.50 -24.08
CA PRO A 42 -1.24 -14.69 -24.98
C PRO A 42 -2.37 -13.98 -24.23
N ASN A 43 -2.86 -12.87 -24.82
CA ASN A 43 -3.88 -11.96 -24.28
C ASN A 43 -5.30 -12.58 -24.12
N VAL A 44 -5.38 -13.88 -23.85
CA VAL A 44 -6.61 -14.56 -23.45
C VAL A 44 -6.82 -14.34 -21.95
N PRO A 45 -8.01 -13.92 -21.49
CA PRO A 45 -8.31 -13.85 -20.06
C PRO A 45 -8.03 -15.23 -19.46
N SER A 46 -7.12 -15.29 -18.49
CA SER A 46 -6.70 -16.57 -17.93
C SER A 46 -7.91 -17.24 -17.29
N ARG A 47 -8.32 -18.40 -17.82
CA ARG A 47 -9.29 -19.31 -17.20
C ARG A 47 -8.77 -19.95 -15.90
N ASP A 48 -7.60 -19.54 -15.41
CA ASP A 48 -7.04 -19.99 -14.14
C ASP A 48 -7.81 -19.35 -12.97
N ASN A 49 -8.94 -19.98 -12.63
CA ASN A 49 -9.80 -19.68 -11.47
C ASN A 49 -9.09 -19.78 -10.10
N LEU A 50 -7.81 -20.15 -10.06
CA LEU A 50 -6.96 -20.30 -8.87
C LEU A 50 -6.89 -19.02 -8.01
N PHE A 51 -7.27 -17.87 -8.59
CA PHE A 51 -7.24 -16.54 -7.98
C PHE A 51 -8.60 -15.84 -7.99
N ASN A 52 -9.69 -16.61 -7.95
CA ASN A 52 -11.02 -16.07 -7.73
C ASN A 52 -11.00 -15.14 -6.48
N PRO A 53 -11.38 -13.86 -6.58
CA PRO A 53 -11.43 -12.93 -5.43
C PRO A 53 -12.33 -13.43 -4.30
N GLU A 54 -13.24 -14.35 -4.60
CA GLU A 54 -14.09 -15.00 -3.60
C GLU A 54 -13.30 -15.96 -2.71
N LEU A 55 -12.13 -16.49 -3.10
CA LEU A 55 -11.33 -17.38 -2.25
C LEU A 55 -10.51 -16.60 -1.22
N HIS A 56 -10.68 -16.92 0.07
CA HIS A 56 -9.95 -16.25 1.13
C HIS A 56 -8.43 -16.49 1.04
N PRO A 57 -7.56 -15.45 1.19
CA PRO A 57 -6.09 -15.55 1.17
C PRO A 57 -5.50 -16.70 1.98
N HIS A 58 -5.95 -16.87 3.23
CA HIS A 58 -5.55 -17.96 4.14
C HIS A 58 -6.43 -19.21 4.05
N GLY A 59 -7.26 -19.31 3.02
CA GLY A 59 -8.28 -20.33 2.83
C GLY A 59 -7.77 -21.59 2.12
N ILE A 60 -8.69 -22.36 1.55
CA ILE A 60 -8.40 -23.67 0.95
C ILE A 60 -7.33 -23.62 -0.16
N LYS A 61 -7.13 -22.45 -0.79
CA LYS A 61 -6.09 -22.24 -1.81
C LYS A 61 -4.65 -22.39 -1.31
N GLU A 62 -4.41 -22.34 0.01
CA GLU A 62 -3.09 -22.63 0.58
C GLU A 62 -2.62 -24.08 0.35
N LEU A 63 -3.53 -25.02 0.08
CA LEU A 63 -3.18 -26.40 -0.28
C LEU A 63 -2.51 -26.52 -1.65
N VAL A 64 -2.64 -25.48 -2.48
CA VAL A 64 -2.27 -25.53 -3.90
C VAL A 64 -1.07 -24.67 -4.25
N THR A 65 -0.92 -23.49 -3.64
CA THR A 65 0.11 -22.52 -4.02
C THR A 65 0.64 -21.77 -2.81
N SER A 66 1.93 -21.40 -2.83
CA SER A 66 2.57 -20.64 -1.73
C SER A 66 2.05 -19.19 -1.65
N PRO A 67 2.01 -18.55 -0.47
CA PRO A 67 1.57 -17.16 -0.34
C PRO A 67 2.36 -16.18 -1.22
N ALA A 68 3.68 -16.33 -1.32
CA ALA A 68 4.52 -15.47 -2.14
C ALA A 68 4.20 -15.62 -3.64
N SER A 69 3.98 -16.85 -4.12
CA SER A 69 3.57 -17.10 -5.51
C SER A 69 2.18 -16.52 -5.80
N ARG A 70 1.25 -16.59 -4.84
CA ARG A 70 -0.09 -16.00 -5.01
C ARG A 70 -0.04 -14.48 -5.08
N MET A 71 0.73 -13.85 -4.20
CA MET A 71 0.97 -12.40 -4.27
C MET A 71 1.61 -12.02 -5.61
N ALA A 72 2.63 -12.77 -6.06
CA ALA A 72 3.30 -12.49 -7.32
C ALA A 72 2.31 -12.54 -8.50
N TYR A 73 1.50 -13.60 -8.58
CA TYR A 73 0.44 -13.72 -9.58
C TYR A 73 -0.54 -12.54 -9.50
N ALA A 74 -1.06 -12.23 -8.32
CA ALA A 74 -2.07 -11.17 -8.16
C ALA A 74 -1.55 -9.81 -8.64
N VAL A 75 -0.28 -9.50 -8.38
CA VAL A 75 0.33 -8.26 -8.85
C VAL A 75 0.50 -8.27 -10.37
N ILE A 76 0.99 -9.36 -10.97
CA ILE A 76 1.18 -9.42 -12.43
C ILE A 76 -0.15 -9.39 -13.15
N ASN A 77 -1.15 -10.14 -12.65
CA ASN A 77 -2.49 -10.13 -13.19
C ASN A 77 -3.08 -8.71 -13.16
N LEU A 78 -2.85 -7.95 -12.09
CA LEU A 78 -3.22 -6.54 -12.08
C LEU A 78 -2.46 -5.73 -13.13
N LEU A 79 -1.13 -5.79 -13.16
CA LEU A 79 -0.33 -5.00 -14.10
C LEU A 79 -0.73 -5.25 -15.56
N ARG A 80 -0.94 -6.50 -15.94
CA ARG A 80 -1.43 -6.89 -17.27
C ARG A 80 -2.83 -6.34 -17.55
N ASN A 81 -3.77 -6.48 -16.61
CA ASN A 81 -5.13 -5.95 -16.79
C ASN A 81 -5.16 -4.41 -16.81
N LEU A 82 -4.23 -3.73 -16.14
CA LEU A 82 -4.13 -2.27 -16.19
C LEU A 82 -3.71 -1.76 -17.58
N GLU A 83 -2.97 -2.57 -18.36
CA GLU A 83 -2.53 -2.23 -19.71
C GLU A 83 -3.56 -2.58 -20.79
N VAL A 84 -4.19 -3.77 -20.70
CA VAL A 84 -5.02 -4.32 -21.80
C VAL A 84 -6.46 -4.63 -21.37
N GLY A 85 -6.71 -4.83 -20.07
CA GLY A 85 -8.00 -5.31 -19.56
C GLY A 85 -9.10 -4.26 -19.54
N GLY A 86 -10.37 -4.69 -19.57
CA GLY A 86 -11.52 -3.81 -19.40
C GLY A 86 -11.66 -3.27 -17.96
N SER A 87 -12.54 -2.28 -17.74
CA SER A 87 -12.78 -1.68 -16.40
C SER A 87 -13.15 -2.73 -15.36
N ARG A 88 -14.01 -3.69 -15.69
CA ARG A 88 -14.39 -4.81 -14.80
C ARG A 88 -13.20 -5.70 -14.43
N ASP A 89 -12.37 -6.08 -15.41
CA ASP A 89 -11.22 -6.96 -15.17
C ASP A 89 -10.15 -6.27 -14.32
N ARG A 90 -9.92 -4.97 -14.56
CA ARG A 90 -9.04 -4.12 -13.74
C ARG A 90 -9.48 -4.08 -12.28
N LEU A 91 -10.77 -3.85 -12.04
CA LEU A 91 -11.34 -3.79 -10.69
C LEU A 91 -11.23 -5.15 -9.97
N LEU A 92 -11.55 -6.25 -10.66
CA LEU A 92 -11.41 -7.59 -10.11
C LEU A 92 -9.95 -7.91 -9.77
N ALA A 93 -9.01 -7.57 -10.66
CA ALA A 93 -7.59 -7.79 -10.41
C ALA A 93 -7.08 -6.94 -9.23
N LEU A 94 -7.57 -5.69 -9.08
CA LEU A 94 -7.22 -4.82 -7.97
C LEU A 94 -7.76 -5.38 -6.64
N GLN A 95 -9.00 -5.87 -6.63
CA GLN A 95 -9.61 -6.54 -5.48
C GLN A 95 -8.77 -7.76 -5.06
N THR A 96 -8.49 -8.67 -5.99
CA THR A 96 -7.68 -9.87 -5.73
C THR A 96 -6.30 -9.51 -5.17
N LEU A 97 -5.64 -8.51 -5.74
CA LEU A 97 -4.36 -8.02 -5.23
C LEU A 97 -4.48 -7.49 -3.80
N TYR A 98 -5.43 -6.58 -3.56
CA TYR A 98 -5.56 -5.91 -2.29
C TYR A 98 -5.82 -6.91 -1.16
N ASP A 99 -6.71 -7.88 -1.43
CA ASP A 99 -7.04 -8.96 -0.51
C ASP A 99 -5.82 -9.88 -0.28
N GLU A 100 -5.10 -10.30 -1.32
CA GLU A 100 -3.92 -11.16 -1.14
C GLU A 100 -2.80 -10.47 -0.34
N VAL A 101 -2.52 -9.21 -0.64
CA VAL A 101 -1.36 -8.52 -0.08
C VAL A 101 -1.60 -8.04 1.35
N LEU A 102 -2.80 -7.52 1.67
CA LEU A 102 -3.08 -7.03 3.02
C LEU A 102 -3.37 -8.14 4.03
N THR A 103 -3.96 -9.24 3.57
CA THR A 103 -4.36 -10.34 4.46
C THR A 103 -3.17 -11.25 4.76
N SER A 104 -2.28 -11.48 3.79
CA SER A 104 -1.16 -12.41 3.92
C SER A 104 0.06 -11.88 4.67
N ALA A 105 0.15 -10.57 4.92
CA ALA A 105 1.27 -9.98 5.65
C ALA A 105 1.19 -10.32 7.15
N HIS A 106 2.03 -11.25 7.62
CA HIS A 106 2.13 -11.66 9.03
C HIS A 106 2.81 -10.61 9.92
N SER A 107 3.16 -9.43 9.38
CA SER A 107 4.05 -8.46 10.02
C SER A 107 3.33 -7.33 10.76
N ALA A 108 4.09 -6.64 11.61
CA ALA A 108 3.67 -5.38 12.21
C ALA A 108 3.60 -4.22 11.21
N LEU A 109 4.11 -4.38 9.97
CA LEU A 109 4.15 -3.36 8.92
C LEU A 109 3.36 -3.79 7.67
N ARG A 110 2.13 -4.30 7.84
CA ARG A 110 1.35 -4.92 6.75
C ARG A 110 1.17 -4.00 5.56
N ARG A 111 0.70 -2.76 5.80
CA ARG A 111 0.40 -1.81 4.74
C ARG A 111 1.66 -1.33 4.05
N ASN A 112 2.74 -1.10 4.78
CA ASN A 112 4.01 -0.73 4.18
C ASN A 112 4.69 -1.88 3.42
N THR A 113 4.55 -3.13 3.88
CA THR A 113 5.01 -4.32 3.17
C THR A 113 4.33 -4.41 1.81
N ALA A 114 3.01 -4.21 1.78
CA ALA A 114 2.21 -4.21 0.57
C ALA A 114 2.71 -3.22 -0.49
N ARG A 115 2.95 -1.97 -0.06
CA ARG A 115 3.45 -0.89 -0.93
C ARG A 115 4.82 -1.22 -1.52
N ALA A 116 5.71 -1.83 -0.73
CA ALA A 116 7.04 -2.23 -1.19
C ALA A 116 6.96 -3.37 -2.22
N LEU A 117 6.15 -4.41 -1.96
CA LEU A 117 5.98 -5.54 -2.88
C LEU A 117 5.48 -5.10 -4.27
N MET A 118 4.58 -4.11 -4.31
CA MET A 118 4.09 -3.55 -5.56
C MET A 118 5.19 -2.91 -6.40
N GLN A 119 6.09 -2.15 -5.77
CA GLN A 119 7.19 -1.51 -6.50
C GLN A 119 8.23 -2.52 -6.98
N ILE A 120 8.55 -3.53 -6.16
CA ILE A 120 9.47 -4.61 -6.55
C ILE A 120 8.93 -5.35 -7.78
N MET A 121 7.64 -5.66 -7.80
CA MET A 121 7.04 -6.33 -8.96
C MET A 121 7.03 -5.45 -10.21
N LYS A 122 6.71 -4.16 -10.09
CA LYS A 122 6.78 -3.23 -11.23
C LYS A 122 8.18 -3.21 -11.85
N ASP A 123 9.22 -3.19 -11.03
CA ASP A 123 10.60 -3.28 -11.52
C ASP A 123 10.91 -4.65 -12.13
N MET A 124 10.38 -5.74 -11.58
CA MET A 124 10.61 -7.09 -12.11
C MET A 124 9.97 -7.30 -13.48
N VAL A 125 8.81 -6.69 -13.72
CA VAL A 125 8.16 -6.64 -15.05
C VAL A 125 8.97 -5.74 -16.00
N ARG A 126 9.47 -4.59 -15.53
CA ARG A 126 10.31 -3.70 -16.35
C ARG A 126 11.66 -4.29 -16.72
N ALA A 127 12.22 -5.16 -15.87
CA ALA A 127 13.47 -5.87 -16.10
C ALA A 127 13.29 -7.16 -16.92
N HIS A 128 12.12 -7.39 -17.53
CA HIS A 128 11.90 -8.55 -18.38
C HIS A 128 12.92 -8.58 -19.53
N GLY A 129 13.58 -9.72 -19.70
CA GLY A 129 14.73 -9.90 -20.60
C GLY A 129 16.10 -9.90 -19.90
N ASP A 130 16.21 -9.36 -18.68
CA ASP A 130 17.42 -9.45 -17.83
C ASP A 130 17.19 -10.44 -16.68
N GLU A 131 17.52 -11.72 -16.91
CA GLU A 131 17.25 -12.81 -15.97
C GLU A 131 17.93 -12.59 -14.62
N THR A 132 19.18 -12.12 -14.60
CA THR A 132 19.94 -11.89 -13.36
C THR A 132 19.25 -10.82 -12.51
N ARG A 133 18.83 -9.71 -13.14
CA ARG A 133 18.12 -8.64 -12.43
C ARG A 133 16.75 -9.10 -11.94
N GLN A 134 16.02 -9.89 -12.74
CA GLN A 134 14.74 -10.44 -12.32
C GLN A 134 14.89 -11.41 -11.14
N LEU A 135 15.93 -12.24 -11.09
CA LEU A 135 16.22 -13.13 -9.95
C LEU A 135 16.52 -12.33 -8.66
N MET A 136 17.29 -11.25 -8.76
CA MET A 136 17.51 -10.33 -7.62
C MET A 136 16.20 -9.75 -7.10
N LEU A 137 15.32 -9.31 -8.01
CA LEU A 137 14.02 -8.75 -7.66
C LEU A 137 13.05 -9.81 -7.10
N ALA A 138 13.09 -11.05 -7.60
CA ALA A 138 12.32 -12.17 -7.06
C ALA A 138 12.76 -12.50 -5.61
N HIS A 139 14.07 -12.47 -5.35
CA HIS A 139 14.61 -12.61 -4.00
C HIS A 139 14.17 -11.48 -3.06
N ASP A 140 14.26 -10.23 -3.53
CA ASP A 140 13.78 -9.06 -2.79
C ASP A 140 12.28 -9.14 -2.52
N PHE A 141 11.49 -9.62 -3.48
CA PHE A 141 10.05 -9.82 -3.36
C PHE A 141 9.73 -10.85 -2.27
N ARG A 142 10.33 -12.04 -2.33
CA ARG A 142 10.11 -13.10 -1.34
C ARG A 142 10.57 -12.69 0.05
N SER A 143 11.74 -12.07 0.17
CA SER A 143 12.26 -11.61 1.46
C SER A 143 11.40 -10.49 2.07
N THR A 144 10.85 -9.61 1.24
CA THR A 144 9.91 -8.55 1.65
C THR A 144 8.55 -9.12 2.04
N ALA A 145 8.06 -10.17 1.37
CA ALA A 145 6.77 -10.80 1.66
C ALA A 145 6.69 -11.41 3.07
N LEU A 146 7.84 -11.77 3.66
CA LEU A 146 7.94 -12.16 5.09
C LEU A 146 7.62 -11.00 6.05
N GLY A 147 7.63 -9.76 5.55
CA GLY A 147 7.26 -8.55 6.28
C GLY A 147 8.22 -8.18 7.41
N THR A 148 9.48 -8.63 7.35
CA THR A 148 10.49 -8.24 8.35
C THR A 148 10.67 -6.73 8.31
N PRO A 149 10.47 -5.98 9.42
CA PRO A 149 10.35 -4.52 9.38
C PRO A 149 11.52 -3.77 8.75
N ARG A 150 12.70 -4.38 8.71
CA ARG A 150 13.93 -3.78 8.17
C ARG A 150 14.12 -3.99 6.69
N VAL A 151 13.78 -5.19 6.21
CA VAL A 151 13.73 -5.48 4.78
C VAL A 151 12.70 -4.56 4.15
N VAL A 152 11.51 -4.48 4.74
CA VAL A 152 10.44 -3.56 4.30
C VAL A 152 10.93 -2.12 4.28
N ARG A 153 11.52 -1.60 5.36
CA ARG A 153 12.05 -0.22 5.39
C ARG A 153 13.16 0.03 4.38
N ARG A 154 14.06 -0.93 4.17
CA ARG A 154 15.12 -0.84 3.15
C ARG A 154 14.50 -0.71 1.75
N MET A 155 13.47 -1.51 1.46
CA MET A 155 12.76 -1.43 0.19
C MET A 155 11.98 -0.13 0.04
N LEU A 156 11.29 0.33 1.08
CA LEU A 156 10.66 1.66 1.07
C LEU A 156 11.68 2.77 0.75
N ALA A 157 12.86 2.73 1.39
CA ALA A 157 13.92 3.70 1.14
C ALA A 157 14.47 3.61 -0.29
N ARG A 158 14.69 2.39 -0.83
CA ARG A 158 15.12 2.15 -2.22
C ARG A 158 14.14 2.75 -3.23
N TYR A 159 12.84 2.71 -2.92
CA TYR A 159 11.77 3.24 -3.77
C TYR A 159 11.35 4.67 -3.43
N HIS A 160 12.10 5.37 -2.56
CA HIS A 160 11.78 6.72 -2.08
C HIS A 160 10.35 6.86 -1.52
N LEU A 161 9.81 5.78 -0.96
CA LEU A 161 8.50 5.76 -0.30
C LEU A 161 8.66 6.06 1.19
N PRO A 162 7.99 7.09 1.75
CA PRO A 162 8.02 7.30 3.19
C PRO A 162 7.25 6.19 3.92
N GLU A 163 7.77 5.76 5.09
CA GLU A 163 7.05 4.84 5.99
C GLU A 163 5.76 5.52 6.48
N MET A 164 4.61 4.92 6.18
CA MET A 164 3.30 5.40 6.65
C MET A 164 2.94 4.78 8.00
N PRO A 165 2.12 5.42 8.85
CA PRO A 165 1.67 4.79 10.08
C PRO A 165 0.75 3.61 9.76
N GLU A 166 0.92 2.48 10.45
CA GLU A 166 0.10 1.28 10.21
C GLU A 166 -1.34 1.44 10.68
N ALA A 167 -1.61 2.38 11.60
CA ALA A 167 -2.97 2.81 11.92
C ALA A 167 -3.67 3.49 10.72
N TRP A 168 -2.89 3.93 9.72
CA TRP A 168 -3.35 4.56 8.48
C TRP A 168 -4.22 5.79 8.70
N ASN A 169 -3.76 6.62 9.64
CA ASN A 169 -4.41 7.84 10.09
C ASN A 169 -3.68 9.12 9.63
N GLN A 170 -2.62 9.00 8.83
CA GLN A 170 -1.88 10.14 8.30
C GLN A 170 -2.77 11.05 7.44
N LEU A 171 -2.44 12.34 7.40
CA LEU A 171 -3.06 13.29 6.49
C LEU A 171 -2.21 13.35 5.22
N ALA A 172 -2.56 12.50 4.26
CA ALA A 172 -1.93 12.41 2.95
C ALA A 172 -3.01 12.47 1.86
N PHE A 173 -2.90 13.41 0.93
CA PHE A 173 -3.96 13.70 -0.03
C PHE A 173 -3.43 14.32 -1.33
N ASP A 174 -4.28 14.35 -2.35
CA ASP A 174 -4.07 15.16 -3.55
C ASP A 174 -5.43 15.71 -4.01
N ASP A 175 -5.61 17.02 -3.95
CA ASP A 175 -6.89 17.65 -4.27
C ASP A 175 -7.09 17.94 -5.77
N HIS A 176 -6.12 17.64 -6.63
CA HIS A 176 -6.27 17.86 -8.07
C HIS A 176 -5.38 16.90 -8.89
N VAL A 177 -5.98 15.86 -9.46
CA VAL A 177 -5.33 14.91 -10.36
C VAL A 177 -6.22 14.57 -11.56
N TYR A 178 -5.62 14.06 -12.63
CA TYR A 178 -6.32 13.57 -13.81
C TYR A 178 -6.07 12.08 -14.06
N ASP A 179 -7.03 11.46 -14.72
CA ASP A 179 -6.92 10.12 -15.29
C ASP A 179 -6.86 10.18 -16.84
N VAL A 180 -6.78 9.01 -17.48
CA VAL A 180 -6.66 8.87 -18.94
C VAL A 180 -7.86 9.41 -19.72
N ASN A 181 -9.03 9.58 -19.10
CA ASN A 181 -10.21 10.10 -19.77
C ASN A 181 -10.11 11.62 -19.95
N THR A 182 -9.06 12.27 -19.40
CA THR A 182 -8.80 13.71 -19.56
C THR A 182 -7.34 14.00 -19.86
N LYS A 183 -6.61 14.67 -18.97
CA LYS A 183 -5.20 15.07 -19.16
C LYS A 183 -4.20 14.05 -18.60
N GLY A 184 -4.69 13.02 -17.92
CA GLY A 184 -3.87 12.01 -17.28
C GLY A 184 -3.43 10.90 -18.25
N ARG A 185 -2.54 10.03 -17.77
CA ARG A 185 -1.98 8.91 -18.56
C ARG A 185 -2.38 7.52 -18.05
N LYS A 186 -3.13 7.46 -16.96
CA LYS A 186 -3.43 6.24 -16.22
C LYS A 186 -4.92 6.03 -16.17
N THR A 187 -5.36 4.79 -16.36
CA THR A 187 -6.76 4.41 -16.11
C THR A 187 -7.16 4.74 -14.66
N PRO A 188 -8.47 4.97 -14.40
CA PRO A 188 -8.99 5.13 -13.05
C PRO A 188 -8.40 4.16 -12.01
N THR A 189 -8.41 2.86 -12.33
CA THR A 189 -7.89 1.82 -11.42
C THR A 189 -6.39 1.97 -11.19
N HIS A 190 -5.61 2.27 -12.23
CA HIS A 190 -4.16 2.47 -12.10
C HIS A 190 -3.86 3.72 -11.24
N LEU A 191 -4.57 4.83 -11.45
CA LEU A 191 -4.42 6.05 -10.66
C LEU A 191 -4.65 5.78 -9.17
N ILE A 192 -5.74 5.07 -8.83
CA ILE A 192 -6.06 4.72 -7.45
C ILE A 192 -5.03 3.75 -6.84
N MET A 193 -4.55 2.76 -7.61
CA MET A 193 -3.47 1.87 -7.16
C MET A 193 -2.21 2.67 -6.81
N ASP A 194 -1.81 3.62 -7.65
CA ASP A 194 -0.62 4.45 -7.40
C ASP A 194 -0.80 5.40 -6.22
N ALA A 195 -2.00 5.96 -6.05
CA ALA A 195 -2.36 6.75 -4.87
C ALA A 195 -2.21 5.94 -3.59
N TRP A 196 -2.67 4.69 -3.59
CA TRP A 196 -2.52 3.77 -2.48
C TRP A 196 -1.06 3.41 -2.20
N ILE A 197 -0.27 3.11 -3.23
CA ILE A 197 1.17 2.82 -3.09
C ILE A 197 1.91 4.02 -2.48
N LYS A 198 1.51 5.25 -2.78
CA LYS A 198 2.09 6.45 -2.17
C LYS A 198 1.61 6.72 -0.75
N GLY A 199 0.53 6.07 -0.32
CA GLY A 199 -0.04 6.21 1.01
C GLY A 199 -1.08 7.33 1.14
N LEU A 200 -1.69 7.75 0.02
CA LEU A 200 -2.77 8.73 0.01
C LEU A 200 -4.02 8.19 0.69
N ARG A 201 -4.74 9.08 1.38
CA ARG A 201 -6.00 8.81 2.08
C ARG A 201 -7.19 9.43 1.38
N SER A 202 -6.96 10.53 0.66
CA SER A 202 -7.98 11.13 -0.19
C SER A 202 -7.41 11.65 -1.50
N ILE A 203 -8.19 11.57 -2.56
CA ILE A 203 -7.83 12.07 -3.88
C ILE A 203 -9.04 12.72 -4.53
N THR A 204 -8.82 13.79 -5.29
CA THR A 204 -9.87 14.41 -6.11
C THR A 204 -9.48 14.24 -7.57
N VAL A 205 -10.24 13.44 -8.29
CA VAL A 205 -10.08 13.23 -9.74
C VAL A 205 -10.93 14.26 -10.45
N VAL A 206 -10.29 15.10 -11.25
CA VAL A 206 -10.93 16.20 -11.96
C VAL A 206 -11.06 15.81 -13.44
N TYR A 207 -12.22 16.06 -14.02
CA TYR A 207 -12.50 15.81 -15.43
C TYR A 207 -12.83 17.12 -16.17
N ASP A 208 -12.30 17.33 -17.36
CA ASP A 208 -12.57 18.51 -18.18
C ASP A 208 -14.01 18.49 -18.71
N ASN A 209 -14.83 19.44 -18.27
CA ASN A 209 -16.21 19.75 -18.72
C ASN A 209 -17.26 18.63 -18.62
N SER A 210 -16.89 17.36 -18.75
CA SER A 210 -17.78 16.19 -18.75
C SER A 210 -17.06 14.96 -18.19
N VAL A 211 -17.83 14.03 -17.63
CA VAL A 211 -17.33 12.76 -17.10
C VAL A 211 -18.19 11.60 -17.59
N ASP A 212 -17.52 10.57 -18.09
CA ASP A 212 -18.19 9.33 -18.48
C ASP A 212 -18.63 8.53 -17.26
N LEU A 213 -19.83 7.96 -17.34
CA LEU A 213 -20.38 7.14 -16.26
C LEU A 213 -19.49 5.91 -15.97
N GLU A 214 -18.87 5.32 -16.99
CA GLU A 214 -17.94 4.20 -16.82
C GLU A 214 -16.69 4.63 -16.02
N ALA A 215 -16.09 5.78 -16.37
CA ALA A 215 -14.92 6.32 -15.67
C ALA A 215 -15.24 6.65 -14.21
N ALA A 216 -16.36 7.34 -13.96
CA ALA A 216 -16.81 7.65 -12.60
C ALA A 216 -17.08 6.38 -11.78
N THR A 217 -17.72 5.36 -12.39
CA THR A 217 -17.98 4.07 -11.73
C THR A 217 -16.67 3.37 -11.37
N GLU A 218 -15.71 3.33 -12.30
CA GLU A 218 -14.41 2.70 -12.09
C GLU A 218 -13.62 3.38 -10.97
N VAL A 219 -13.53 4.72 -10.96
CA VAL A 219 -12.85 5.47 -9.89
C VAL A 219 -13.48 5.20 -8.52
N ILE A 220 -14.81 5.26 -8.42
CA ILE A 220 -15.53 5.04 -7.16
C ILE A 220 -15.30 3.61 -6.66
N HIS A 221 -15.44 2.62 -7.53
CA HIS A 221 -15.24 1.22 -7.16
C HIS A 221 -13.79 0.94 -6.77
N ALA A 222 -12.81 1.38 -7.56
CA ALA A 222 -11.39 1.20 -7.26
C ALA A 222 -11.03 1.83 -5.91
N SER A 223 -11.52 3.04 -5.63
CA SER A 223 -11.29 3.72 -4.35
C SER A 223 -11.91 3.00 -3.16
N GLY A 224 -13.08 2.39 -3.36
CA GLY A 224 -13.78 1.56 -2.38
C GLY A 224 -13.01 0.29 -2.02
N ILE A 225 -12.38 -0.36 -3.01
CA ILE A 225 -11.52 -1.53 -2.81
C ILE A 225 -10.34 -1.19 -1.89
N VAL A 226 -9.59 -0.12 -2.20
CA VAL A 226 -8.35 0.20 -1.48
C VAL A 226 -8.55 1.01 -0.20
N GLY A 227 -9.75 1.57 0.00
CA GLY A 227 -10.09 2.41 1.16
C GLY A 227 -9.55 3.83 1.10
N ILE A 228 -9.55 4.44 -0.10
CA ILE A 228 -9.21 5.85 -0.34
C ILE A 228 -10.50 6.64 -0.52
N SER A 229 -10.61 7.81 0.11
CA SER A 229 -11.74 8.72 -0.12
C SER A 229 -11.54 9.45 -1.45
N VAL A 230 -12.38 9.17 -2.44
CA VAL A 230 -12.34 9.87 -3.72
C VAL A 230 -13.41 10.95 -3.83
N ARG A 231 -13.10 12.02 -4.55
CA ARG A 231 -14.05 13.01 -5.03
C ARG A 231 -13.88 13.16 -6.54
N ILE A 232 -14.99 13.39 -7.24
CA ILE A 232 -15.01 13.64 -8.67
C ILE A 232 -15.39 15.10 -8.87
N GLY A 233 -14.58 15.84 -9.61
CA GLY A 233 -14.84 17.23 -9.98
C GLY A 233 -14.89 17.41 -11.50
N LEU A 234 -15.57 18.46 -11.95
CA LEU A 234 -15.55 18.93 -13.33
C LEU A 234 -14.83 20.26 -13.41
N GLU A 235 -13.83 20.36 -14.27
CA GLU A 235 -13.10 21.60 -14.56
C GLU A 235 -13.72 22.30 -15.77
N PHE A 236 -14.07 23.57 -15.61
CA PHE A 236 -14.60 24.43 -16.64
C PHE A 236 -13.66 25.60 -16.90
N SER A 237 -13.47 25.93 -18.17
CA SER A 237 -12.79 27.16 -18.59
C SER A 237 -13.83 28.25 -18.81
N VAL A 238 -13.77 29.32 -18.02
CA VAL A 238 -14.69 30.46 -18.14
C VAL A 238 -13.95 31.71 -18.63
N PRO A 239 -14.55 32.50 -19.53
CA PRO A 239 -13.95 33.71 -20.06
C PRO A 239 -13.86 34.77 -18.95
N PHE A 240 -12.71 35.42 -18.86
CA PHE A 240 -12.44 36.51 -17.94
C PHE A 240 -11.48 37.50 -18.63
N TYR A 241 -12.05 38.60 -19.14
CA TYR A 241 -11.37 39.54 -20.02
C TYR A 241 -10.77 38.85 -21.26
N ASP A 242 -9.47 38.97 -21.47
CA ASP A 242 -8.73 38.46 -22.62
C ASP A 242 -8.26 37.01 -22.46
N ARG A 243 -8.65 36.32 -21.38
CA ARG A 243 -8.19 34.96 -21.07
C ARG A 243 -9.27 34.07 -20.49
N PHE A 244 -8.99 32.77 -20.40
CA PHE A 244 -9.80 31.82 -19.63
C PHE A 244 -9.28 31.65 -18.19
N VAL A 245 -10.19 31.51 -17.23
CA VAL A 245 -9.88 31.10 -15.86
C VAL A 245 -10.54 29.77 -15.53
N SER A 246 -9.91 28.98 -14.67
CA SER A 246 -10.38 27.63 -14.31
C SER A 246 -11.30 27.66 -13.11
N LEU A 247 -12.48 27.02 -13.24
CA LEU A 247 -13.40 26.73 -12.15
C LEU A 247 -13.62 25.22 -12.04
N VAL A 248 -13.29 24.64 -10.88
CA VAL A 248 -13.54 23.23 -10.59
C VAL A 248 -14.78 23.08 -9.73
N TRP A 249 -15.80 22.42 -10.25
CA TRP A 249 -17.04 22.14 -9.54
C TRP A 249 -17.08 20.70 -9.04
N MET A 250 -17.37 20.52 -7.75
CA MET A 250 -17.61 19.21 -7.14
C MET A 250 -18.96 19.19 -6.42
N PRO A 251 -19.95 18.43 -6.92
CA PRO A 251 -21.21 18.27 -6.20
C PRO A 251 -21.01 17.48 -4.90
N ARG A 252 -21.85 17.77 -3.90
CA ARG A 252 -21.87 17.10 -2.58
C ARG A 252 -23.28 16.60 -2.25
N GLY A 253 -23.43 16.02 -1.06
CA GLY A 253 -24.73 15.61 -0.50
C GLY A 253 -25.04 14.11 -0.66
N PHE A 254 -24.13 13.34 -1.25
CA PHE A 254 -24.33 11.91 -1.47
C PHE A 254 -23.85 11.09 -0.27
N SER A 255 -24.70 10.16 0.19
CA SER A 255 -24.38 9.22 1.27
C SER A 255 -23.49 8.06 0.81
N SER A 256 -23.48 7.77 -0.48
CA SER A 256 -22.70 6.68 -1.09
C SER A 256 -22.30 7.01 -2.53
N GLY A 257 -21.31 6.28 -3.06
CA GLY A 257 -20.92 6.39 -4.46
C GLY A 257 -22.07 6.08 -5.42
N LYS A 258 -22.98 5.17 -5.06
CA LYS A 258 -24.20 4.87 -5.83
C LYS A 258 -25.08 6.11 -5.99
N GLY A 259 -25.28 6.87 -4.91
CA GLY A 259 -26.06 8.11 -4.95
C GLY A 259 -25.48 9.15 -5.90
N PHE A 260 -24.14 9.25 -5.98
CA PHE A 260 -23.48 10.11 -6.96
C PHE A 260 -23.66 9.62 -8.41
N LEU A 261 -23.55 8.31 -8.65
CA LEU A 261 -23.80 7.74 -9.98
C LEU A 261 -25.25 7.93 -10.44
N ASP A 262 -26.21 7.83 -9.53
CA ASP A 262 -27.62 8.09 -9.81
C ASP A 262 -27.86 9.57 -10.12
N PHE A 263 -27.14 10.48 -9.47
CA PHE A 263 -27.15 11.91 -9.81
C PHE A 263 -26.59 12.17 -11.22
N LEU A 264 -25.50 11.52 -11.62
CA LEU A 264 -24.99 11.60 -13.01
C LEU A 264 -26.01 11.13 -14.05
N ARG A 265 -26.92 10.23 -13.66
CA ARG A 265 -28.01 9.74 -14.53
C ARG A 265 -29.23 10.66 -14.56
N SER A 266 -29.31 11.70 -13.73
CA SER A 266 -30.45 12.61 -13.70
C SER A 266 -30.58 13.41 -15.02
N PRO A 267 -31.79 13.77 -15.47
CA PRO A 267 -31.98 14.45 -16.76
C PRO A 267 -31.21 15.77 -16.88
N GLN A 268 -31.28 16.63 -15.85
CA GLN A 268 -30.59 17.92 -15.82
C GLN A 268 -29.07 17.76 -15.86
N MET A 269 -28.54 16.77 -15.15
CA MET A 269 -27.11 16.48 -15.17
C MET A 269 -26.67 15.93 -16.53
N ARG A 270 -27.47 15.08 -17.19
CA ARG A 270 -27.16 14.61 -18.55
C ARG A 270 -27.09 15.75 -19.55
N GLU A 271 -28.02 16.70 -19.48
CA GLU A 271 -27.99 17.90 -20.33
C GLU A 271 -26.71 18.70 -20.13
N MET A 272 -26.29 18.92 -18.88
CA MET A 272 -25.03 19.59 -18.59
C MET A 272 -23.81 18.81 -19.12
N LEU A 273 -23.80 17.48 -18.96
CA LEU A 273 -22.73 16.64 -19.48
C LEU A 273 -22.67 16.66 -21.01
N GLU A 274 -23.80 16.79 -21.70
CA GLU A 274 -23.88 16.92 -23.16
C GLU A 274 -23.25 18.23 -23.63
N LYS A 275 -23.61 19.36 -23.01
CA LYS A 275 -22.94 20.66 -23.26
C LYS A 275 -21.43 20.56 -23.01
N GLY A 276 -21.03 19.78 -22.00
CA GLY A 276 -19.62 19.48 -21.73
C GLY A 276 -18.95 18.67 -22.85
N ARG A 277 -19.65 17.71 -23.46
CA ARG A 277 -19.15 16.93 -24.61
C ARG A 277 -18.99 17.79 -25.85
N GLU A 278 -19.84 18.79 -26.07
CA GLU A 278 -19.66 19.75 -27.17
C GLU A 278 -18.32 20.51 -27.03
N VAL A 279 -17.93 20.88 -25.81
CA VAL A 279 -16.61 21.49 -25.54
C VAL A 279 -15.47 20.52 -25.88
N LEU A 280 -15.61 19.25 -25.50
CA LEU A 280 -14.60 18.23 -25.78
C LEU A 280 -14.50 17.92 -27.28
N HIS A 281 -15.63 17.92 -27.99
CA HIS A 281 -15.67 17.78 -29.44
C HIS A 281 -14.99 18.96 -30.14
N TRP A 282 -15.29 20.19 -29.73
CA TRP A 282 -14.62 21.37 -30.27
C TRP A 282 -13.10 21.33 -30.06
N ARG A 283 -12.63 20.95 -28.86
CA ARG A 283 -11.18 20.77 -28.59
C ARG A 283 -10.55 19.69 -29.45
N ARG A 284 -11.28 18.62 -29.77
CA ARG A 284 -10.84 17.58 -30.69
C ARG A 284 -10.64 18.18 -32.08
N GLU A 285 -11.63 18.88 -32.63
CA GLU A 285 -11.53 19.50 -33.96
C GLU A 285 -10.35 20.47 -34.07
N VAL A 286 -10.12 21.30 -33.04
CA VAL A 286 -8.96 22.19 -32.97
C VAL A 286 -7.64 21.40 -33.03
N ALA A 287 -7.54 20.29 -32.29
CA ALA A 287 -6.35 19.45 -32.31
C ALA A 287 -6.13 18.77 -33.67
N LEU A 288 -7.19 18.34 -34.35
CA LEU A 288 -7.11 17.73 -35.67
C LEU A 288 -6.67 18.75 -36.73
N HIS A 289 -7.26 19.94 -36.72
CA HIS A 289 -6.84 21.05 -37.59
C HIS A 289 -5.37 21.45 -37.35
N THR A 290 -4.94 21.48 -36.09
CA THR A 290 -3.54 21.79 -35.74
C THR A 290 -2.58 20.71 -36.26
N LEU A 291 -2.99 19.44 -36.24
CA LEU A 291 -2.21 18.34 -36.82
C LEU A 291 -2.04 18.52 -38.33
N GLU A 292 -3.10 18.92 -39.05
CA GLU A 292 -3.04 19.22 -40.48
C GLU A 292 -2.06 20.37 -40.78
N VAL A 293 -2.19 21.48 -40.04
CA VAL A 293 -1.28 22.64 -40.16
C VAL A 293 0.17 22.24 -39.88
N TRP A 294 0.42 21.39 -38.88
CA TRP A 294 1.77 20.90 -38.59
C TRP A 294 2.35 20.07 -39.74
N ASN A 295 1.56 19.19 -40.36
CA ASN A 295 1.99 18.36 -41.49
C ASN A 295 2.34 19.18 -42.74
N GLU A 296 1.63 20.27 -42.97
CA GLU A 296 1.81 21.18 -44.11
C GLU A 296 2.99 22.13 -43.92
N ASP A 297 3.09 22.78 -42.75
CA ASP A 297 3.99 23.92 -42.55
C ASP A 297 5.25 23.53 -41.75
N GLU A 298 5.07 22.96 -40.55
CA GLU A 298 6.18 22.71 -39.62
C GLU A 298 7.00 21.45 -39.95
N ARG A 299 6.35 20.39 -40.44
CA ARG A 299 7.02 19.14 -40.81
C ARG A 299 8.08 19.36 -41.91
N PRO A 300 7.77 20.00 -43.07
CA PRO A 300 8.80 20.27 -44.09
C PRO A 300 9.94 21.18 -43.57
N ARG A 301 9.61 22.13 -42.69
CA ARG A 301 10.60 23.01 -42.06
C ARG A 301 11.56 22.23 -41.16
N LEU A 302 11.06 21.26 -40.39
CA LEU A 302 11.89 20.36 -39.58
C LEU A 302 12.75 19.43 -40.44
N GLU A 303 12.21 18.90 -41.56
CA GLU A 303 12.99 18.11 -42.51
C GLU A 303 14.19 18.89 -43.05
N GLN A 304 13.98 20.17 -43.39
CA GLN A 304 15.04 21.06 -43.85
C GLN A 304 16.05 21.39 -42.75
N LEU A 305 15.58 21.64 -41.52
CA LEU A 305 16.43 22.00 -40.37
C LEU A 305 17.34 20.83 -39.94
N TRP A 306 16.77 19.63 -39.84
CA TRP A 306 17.51 18.46 -39.36
C TRP A 306 18.28 17.75 -40.49
N GLY A 307 17.91 17.98 -41.75
CA GLY A 307 18.49 17.26 -42.90
C GLY A 307 18.16 15.76 -42.89
N VAL A 308 17.04 15.40 -42.25
CA VAL A 308 16.53 14.03 -42.11
C VAL A 308 15.04 14.04 -42.43
N SER A 309 14.54 12.99 -43.09
CA SER A 309 13.11 12.90 -43.37
C SER A 309 12.28 12.72 -42.08
N VAL A 310 11.14 13.40 -42.03
CA VAL A 310 10.13 13.38 -40.98
C VAL A 310 8.82 12.95 -41.62
N ALA A 311 8.39 11.73 -41.30
CA ALA A 311 7.19 11.14 -41.87
C ALA A 311 5.94 11.99 -41.55
N PRO A 312 5.00 12.14 -42.50
CA PRO A 312 3.73 12.78 -42.22
C PRO A 312 2.97 12.00 -41.16
N MET A 313 2.20 12.72 -40.35
CA MET A 313 1.41 12.14 -39.28
C MET A 313 0.03 11.72 -39.80
N GLY A 314 -0.36 10.47 -39.54
CA GLY A 314 -1.69 9.97 -39.84
C GLY A 314 -2.72 10.37 -38.76
N LEU A 315 -3.91 10.79 -39.21
CA LEU A 315 -5.04 11.11 -38.32
C LEU A 315 -5.47 9.90 -37.48
N GLU A 316 -5.64 8.73 -38.12
CA GLU A 316 -6.07 7.50 -37.44
C GLU A 316 -5.06 7.05 -36.39
N GLU A 317 -3.76 7.14 -36.69
CA GLU A 317 -2.69 6.77 -35.77
C GLU A 317 -2.67 7.66 -34.51
N PHE A 318 -2.98 8.96 -34.67
CA PHE A 318 -3.14 9.87 -33.53
C PHE A 318 -4.36 9.50 -32.67
N LEU A 319 -5.51 9.23 -33.29
CA LEU A 319 -6.72 8.84 -32.57
C LEU A 319 -6.54 7.51 -31.83
N ASP A 320 -5.86 6.53 -32.45
CA ASP A 320 -5.49 5.27 -31.81
C ASP A 320 -4.54 5.47 -30.62
N PHE A 321 -3.60 6.40 -30.71
CA PHE A 321 -2.74 6.78 -29.59
C PHE A 321 -3.52 7.40 -28.43
N VAL A 322 -4.53 8.24 -28.72
CA VAL A 322 -5.38 8.85 -27.70
C VAL A 322 -6.23 7.78 -26.98
N GLY A 323 -6.72 6.78 -27.71
CA GLY A 323 -7.46 5.65 -27.16
C GLY A 323 -8.79 6.06 -26.52
N ARG A 324 -8.97 5.74 -25.23
CA ARG A 324 -10.18 6.12 -24.46
C ARG A 324 -10.21 7.59 -24.00
N GLY A 325 -9.12 8.34 -24.20
CA GLY A 325 -9.05 9.75 -23.81
C GLY A 325 -9.69 10.67 -24.84
N HIS A 326 -9.68 11.97 -24.55
CA HIS A 326 -10.12 13.01 -25.48
C HIS A 326 -8.92 13.59 -26.25
N ALA A 327 -9.08 13.80 -27.56
CA ALA A 327 -8.07 14.47 -28.37
C ALA A 327 -7.99 15.94 -27.96
N SER A 328 -6.76 16.43 -27.76
CA SER A 328 -6.47 17.81 -27.35
C SER A 328 -5.06 18.20 -27.76
N LEU A 329 -4.76 19.49 -27.78
CA LEU A 329 -3.42 20.00 -28.11
C LEU A 329 -2.32 19.41 -27.22
N LEU A 330 -2.61 19.20 -25.93
CA LEU A 330 -1.69 18.54 -25.00
C LEU A 330 -1.36 17.11 -25.47
N ARG A 331 -2.37 16.33 -25.86
CA ARG A 331 -2.21 14.95 -26.32
C ARG A 331 -1.54 14.89 -27.69
N LEU A 332 -1.80 15.89 -28.54
CA LEU A 332 -1.12 16.06 -29.82
C LEU A 332 0.38 16.31 -29.60
N ALA A 333 0.76 17.18 -28.66
CA ALA A 333 2.16 17.43 -28.33
C ALA A 333 2.88 16.17 -27.84
N GLU A 334 2.24 15.38 -26.96
CA GLU A 334 2.79 14.10 -26.49
C GLU A 334 2.97 13.09 -27.63
N TYR A 335 2.00 13.03 -28.54
CA TYR A 335 2.07 12.13 -29.69
C TYR A 335 3.12 12.58 -30.69
N LEU A 336 3.18 13.87 -31.02
CA LEU A 336 4.19 14.46 -31.89
C LEU A 336 5.60 14.16 -31.37
N HIS A 337 5.85 14.40 -30.08
CA HIS A 337 7.13 14.07 -29.45
C HIS A 337 7.51 12.59 -29.63
N LYS A 338 6.54 11.68 -29.52
CA LYS A 338 6.74 10.25 -29.78
C LYS A 338 6.98 9.94 -31.26
N HIS A 339 6.22 10.57 -32.15
CA HIS A 339 6.25 10.37 -33.61
C HIS A 339 7.60 10.77 -34.21
N ILE A 340 8.19 11.87 -33.74
CA ILE A 340 9.47 12.37 -34.25
C ILE A 340 10.71 11.66 -33.70
N GLN A 341 10.56 10.74 -32.73
CA GLN A 341 11.70 10.03 -32.12
C GLN A 341 12.64 9.35 -33.13
N PRO A 342 12.16 8.68 -34.19
CA PRO A 342 13.04 8.11 -35.20
C PRO A 342 13.90 9.17 -35.91
N SER A 343 13.29 10.30 -36.31
CA SER A 343 14.00 11.41 -36.96
C SER A 343 14.99 12.10 -36.00
N LEU A 344 14.62 12.26 -34.73
CA LEU A 344 15.51 12.75 -33.67
C LEU A 344 16.76 11.87 -33.51
N ARG A 345 16.60 10.54 -33.52
CA ARG A 345 17.73 9.60 -33.42
C ARG A 345 18.65 9.66 -34.63
N ALA A 346 18.09 9.73 -35.83
CA ALA A 346 18.87 9.88 -37.06
C ALA A 346 19.65 11.21 -37.09
N ARG A 347 19.06 12.33 -36.62
CA ARG A 347 19.78 13.60 -36.45
C ARG A 347 20.88 13.49 -35.40
N ALA A 348 20.61 12.84 -34.28
CA ALA A 348 21.60 12.62 -33.23
C ALA A 348 22.81 11.81 -33.71
N GLU A 349 22.61 10.82 -34.57
CA GLU A 349 23.72 10.06 -35.19
C GLU A 349 24.61 10.95 -36.05
N ILE A 350 24.02 11.86 -36.84
CA ILE A 350 24.78 12.84 -37.64
C ILE A 350 25.58 13.80 -36.74
N LEU A 351 24.99 14.26 -35.64
CA LEU A 351 25.66 15.15 -34.69
C LEU A 351 26.77 14.45 -33.91
N ARG A 352 26.57 13.19 -33.50
CA ARG A 352 27.61 12.37 -32.84
C ARG A 352 28.82 12.14 -33.75
N ALA A 353 28.62 12.02 -35.06
CA ALA A 353 29.74 11.93 -36.00
C ALA A 353 30.61 13.20 -36.02
N ARG A 354 30.08 14.34 -35.56
CA ARG A 354 30.76 15.64 -35.42
C ARG A 354 31.07 15.98 -33.96
N HIS A 355 31.44 14.99 -33.15
CA HIS A 355 31.73 15.16 -31.72
C HIS A 355 32.82 16.21 -31.38
N ASP A 356 33.69 16.55 -32.33
CA ASP A 356 34.73 17.58 -32.18
C ASP A 356 34.18 19.02 -32.30
N ASP A 357 32.94 19.19 -32.76
CA ASP A 357 32.27 20.49 -32.91
C ASP A 357 31.42 20.82 -31.66
N PRO A 358 31.76 21.87 -30.89
CA PRO A 358 31.00 22.24 -29.70
C PRO A 358 29.54 22.63 -30.01
N GLU A 359 29.25 23.20 -31.18
CA GLU A 359 27.89 23.57 -31.57
C GLU A 359 27.04 22.31 -31.84
N ALA A 360 27.62 21.29 -32.45
CA ALA A 360 26.95 20.01 -32.70
C ALA A 360 26.62 19.28 -31.38
N MET A 361 27.49 19.39 -30.38
CA MET A 361 27.25 18.84 -29.05
C MET A 361 26.18 19.61 -28.26
N GLU A 362 26.13 20.92 -28.39
CA GLU A 362 25.07 21.74 -27.80
C GLU A 362 23.71 21.47 -28.45
N GLU A 363 23.67 21.30 -29.78
CA GLU A 363 22.45 20.86 -30.48
C GLU A 363 22.02 19.47 -30.01
N LEU A 364 22.95 18.50 -29.90
CA LEU A 364 22.66 17.17 -29.42
C LEU A 364 22.08 17.19 -27.99
N GLN A 365 22.62 18.04 -27.11
CA GLN A 365 22.12 18.21 -25.75
C GLN A 365 20.73 18.86 -25.73
N ARG A 366 20.46 19.83 -26.62
CA ARG A 366 19.11 20.41 -26.79
C ARG A 366 18.10 19.39 -27.29
N LEU A 367 18.46 18.58 -28.29
CA LEU A 367 17.62 17.50 -28.80
C LEU A 367 17.39 16.40 -27.76
N ASP A 368 18.39 16.09 -26.93
CA ASP A 368 18.22 15.14 -25.83
C ASP A 368 17.25 15.69 -24.78
N ASN A 369 17.24 17.00 -24.55
CA ASN A 369 16.34 17.66 -23.59
C ASN A 369 14.96 18.02 -24.14
N LEU A 370 14.71 17.87 -25.46
CA LEU A 370 13.44 18.19 -26.09
C LEU A 370 12.31 17.31 -25.52
N GLY A 371 11.32 17.91 -24.88
CA GLY A 371 10.15 17.24 -24.32
C GLY A 371 8.82 17.67 -24.96
N PRO A 372 7.69 17.05 -24.54
CA PRO A 372 6.36 17.40 -25.04
C PRO A 372 5.94 18.86 -24.80
N ASP A 373 6.35 19.46 -23.67
CA ASP A 373 6.03 20.86 -23.37
C ASP A 373 6.76 21.81 -24.32
N ASP A 374 8.00 21.46 -24.72
CA ASP A 374 8.76 22.22 -25.71
C ASP A 374 8.10 22.09 -27.09
N VAL A 375 7.63 20.90 -27.45
CA VAL A 375 6.85 20.67 -28.69
C VAL A 375 5.60 21.56 -28.72
N GLN A 376 4.86 21.62 -27.61
CA GLN A 376 3.68 22.46 -27.51
C GLN A 376 4.03 23.94 -27.66
N ALA A 377 5.08 24.42 -26.98
CA ALA A 377 5.50 25.81 -27.00
C ALA A 377 6.10 26.24 -28.34
N LEU A 378 6.85 25.35 -29.02
CA LEU A 378 7.59 25.68 -30.24
C LEU A 378 6.78 25.46 -31.51
N TRP A 379 5.93 24.43 -31.58
CA TRP A 379 5.29 24.02 -32.84
C TRP A 379 3.77 24.09 -32.83
N LEU A 380 3.15 24.09 -31.64
CA LEU A 380 1.69 24.13 -31.50
C LEU A 380 1.17 25.46 -30.95
N ASN A 381 2.05 26.46 -30.82
CA ASN A 381 1.69 27.76 -30.29
C ASN A 381 1.17 28.67 -31.42
N PRO A 382 -0.03 29.26 -31.27
CA PRO A 382 -0.58 30.24 -32.22
C PRO A 382 0.35 31.42 -32.53
N SER A 383 1.25 31.79 -31.61
CA SER A 383 2.21 32.88 -31.81
C SER A 383 3.24 32.58 -32.91
N HIS A 384 3.52 31.30 -33.18
CA HIS A 384 4.48 30.87 -34.19
C HIS A 384 3.80 30.58 -35.55
N ASN A 385 2.57 30.06 -35.53
CA ASN A 385 1.78 29.85 -36.74
C ASN A 385 0.34 30.37 -36.54
N PRO A 386 -0.02 31.51 -37.16
CA PRO A 386 -1.36 32.11 -37.05
C PRO A 386 -2.51 31.24 -37.59
N ARG A 387 -2.22 30.17 -38.36
CA ARG A 387 -3.25 29.21 -38.82
C ARG A 387 -3.76 28.31 -37.68
N ILE A 388 -3.05 28.26 -36.56
CA ILE A 388 -3.43 27.51 -35.36
C ILE A 388 -4.41 28.37 -34.53
N PRO A 389 -5.62 27.89 -34.22
CA PRO A 389 -6.59 28.64 -33.41
C PRO A 389 -6.05 28.98 -32.02
N ASN A 390 -6.21 30.23 -31.60
CA ASN A 390 -5.80 30.66 -30.26
C ASN A 390 -6.84 30.29 -29.20
N THR A 391 -6.66 29.10 -28.62
CA THR A 391 -7.55 28.56 -27.57
C THR A 391 -7.38 29.21 -26.19
N GLU A 392 -6.38 30.05 -25.99
CA GLU A 392 -6.13 30.72 -24.70
C GLU A 392 -6.94 32.02 -24.54
N GLN A 393 -7.34 32.61 -25.67
CA GLN A 393 -8.09 33.86 -25.72
C GLN A 393 -9.53 33.62 -26.17
N PRO A 394 -10.55 33.97 -25.35
CA PRO A 394 -11.95 33.78 -25.72
C PRO A 394 -12.33 34.49 -27.02
N GLY A 395 -11.83 35.70 -27.26
CA GLY A 395 -12.19 36.50 -28.44
C GLY A 395 -11.56 36.05 -29.76
N ALA A 396 -10.61 35.12 -29.74
CA ALA A 396 -9.83 34.72 -30.91
C ALA A 396 -10.36 33.46 -31.63
N CYS A 397 -11.41 32.82 -31.08
CA CYS A 397 -12.00 31.61 -31.64
C CYS A 397 -13.42 31.87 -32.15
N ASP A 398 -13.66 31.56 -33.43
CA ASP A 398 -15.02 31.54 -33.99
C ASP A 398 -15.79 30.32 -33.43
N ASN A 399 -17.08 30.50 -33.13
CA ASN A 399 -18.00 29.44 -32.69
C ASN A 399 -17.60 28.71 -31.38
N LEU A 400 -17.28 29.46 -30.32
CA LEU A 400 -17.09 28.89 -28.99
C LEU A 400 -18.35 28.16 -28.47
N PRO A 401 -18.21 26.95 -27.89
CA PRO A 401 -19.32 26.23 -27.28
C PRO A 401 -19.96 26.98 -26.12
N GLU A 402 -21.25 26.74 -25.86
CA GLU A 402 -22.07 27.53 -24.92
C GLU A 402 -21.45 27.67 -23.52
N LEU A 403 -20.91 26.59 -22.95
CA LEU A 403 -20.29 26.60 -21.63
C LEU A 403 -19.06 27.52 -21.55
N MET A 404 -18.26 27.58 -22.62
CA MET A 404 -17.08 28.45 -22.69
C MET A 404 -17.44 29.92 -22.96
N CYS A 405 -18.69 30.22 -23.28
CA CYS A 405 -19.22 31.58 -23.41
C CYS A 405 -19.86 32.10 -22.11
N MET A 406 -20.09 31.25 -21.10
CA MET A 406 -20.73 31.66 -19.85
C MET A 406 -19.74 32.38 -18.94
N SER A 407 -20.10 33.59 -18.48
CA SER A 407 -19.34 34.26 -17.42
C SER A 407 -19.30 33.42 -16.13
N ALA A 408 -18.30 33.67 -15.28
CA ALA A 408 -18.16 33.00 -13.99
C ALA A 408 -19.44 33.09 -13.12
N GLN A 409 -20.12 34.24 -13.14
CA GLN A 409 -21.41 34.42 -12.45
C GLN A 409 -22.50 33.52 -13.03
N LYS A 410 -22.66 33.47 -14.36
CA LYS A 410 -23.70 32.66 -15.02
C LYS A 410 -23.45 31.17 -14.81
N LEU A 411 -22.20 30.71 -14.98
CA LEU A 411 -21.84 29.31 -14.76
C LEU A 411 -22.03 28.91 -13.30
N SER A 412 -21.57 29.73 -12.34
CA SER A 412 -21.72 29.41 -10.92
C SER A 412 -23.19 29.32 -10.49
N ALA A 413 -24.06 30.19 -11.02
CA ALA A 413 -25.50 30.14 -10.78
C ALA A 413 -26.13 28.88 -11.40
N TYR A 414 -25.77 28.54 -12.65
CA TYR A 414 -26.23 27.33 -13.34
C TYR A 414 -25.87 26.06 -12.56
N LEU A 415 -24.61 25.91 -12.17
CA LEU A 415 -24.12 24.75 -11.42
C LEU A 415 -24.74 24.63 -10.02
N ASN A 416 -25.02 25.75 -9.37
CA ASN A 416 -25.71 25.76 -8.08
C ASN A 416 -27.17 25.32 -8.20
N GLY A 417 -27.81 25.57 -9.34
CA GLY A 417 -29.15 25.07 -9.67
C GLY A 417 -29.21 23.54 -9.82
N LEU A 418 -28.12 22.91 -10.30
CA LEU A 418 -28.02 21.45 -10.46
C LEU A 418 -27.82 20.72 -9.13
N ALA A 419 -26.98 21.26 -8.25
CA ALA A 419 -26.73 20.71 -6.93
C ALA A 419 -26.51 21.83 -5.92
N THR A 420 -27.50 22.03 -5.04
CA THR A 420 -27.47 23.09 -4.00
C THR A 420 -26.31 22.91 -3.03
N GLY A 421 -25.93 21.67 -2.72
CA GLY A 421 -24.70 21.35 -1.99
C GLY A 421 -23.56 21.09 -2.95
N ASN A 422 -22.65 22.05 -3.16
CA ASN A 422 -21.48 21.86 -4.03
C ASN A 422 -20.19 22.47 -3.44
N ARG A 423 -19.09 22.29 -4.16
CA ARG A 423 -17.83 23.04 -3.99
C ARG A 423 -17.53 23.64 -5.34
N LEU A 424 -17.47 24.96 -5.42
CA LEU A 424 -16.82 25.63 -6.54
C LEU A 424 -15.44 26.08 -6.08
N ILE A 425 -14.40 25.57 -6.74
CA ILE A 425 -13.00 25.94 -6.52
C ILE A 425 -12.58 26.88 -7.64
N LEU A 426 -11.97 28.01 -7.29
CA LEU A 426 -11.27 28.86 -8.25
C LEU A 426 -9.81 28.44 -8.37
N GLY A 427 -9.37 28.13 -9.59
CA GLY A 427 -7.96 27.95 -9.92
C GLY A 427 -7.22 29.29 -9.87
N THR A 428 -6.14 29.38 -9.11
CA THR A 428 -5.41 30.67 -8.92
C THR A 428 -4.15 30.79 -9.76
N GLU A 429 -3.94 29.87 -10.72
CA GLU A 429 -2.81 29.91 -11.64
C GLU A 429 -2.86 31.18 -12.50
N GLY A 430 -1.77 31.96 -12.51
CA GLY A 430 -1.69 33.20 -13.29
C GLY A 430 -2.61 34.34 -12.82
N LEU A 431 -3.33 34.18 -11.70
CA LEU A 431 -4.21 35.22 -11.16
C LEU A 431 -3.48 36.19 -10.23
N SER A 432 -3.86 37.46 -10.33
CA SER A 432 -3.55 38.51 -9.37
C SER A 432 -4.56 38.50 -8.21
N VAL A 433 -4.29 39.25 -7.15
CA VAL A 433 -5.21 39.32 -6.01
C VAL A 433 -6.49 40.06 -6.41
N GLU A 434 -6.34 41.04 -7.29
CA GLU A 434 -7.38 41.83 -7.92
C GLU A 434 -8.36 40.90 -8.67
N ASP A 435 -7.84 40.01 -9.52
CA ASP A 435 -8.64 39.02 -10.25
C ASP A 435 -9.46 38.14 -9.30
N VAL A 436 -8.84 37.69 -8.20
CA VAL A 436 -9.52 36.85 -7.21
C VAL A 436 -10.63 37.62 -6.50
N VAL A 437 -10.39 38.86 -6.06
CA VAL A 437 -11.43 39.69 -5.40
C VAL A 437 -12.63 39.89 -6.33
N GLU A 438 -12.36 40.19 -7.60
CA GLU A 438 -13.38 40.43 -8.61
C GLU A 438 -14.23 39.18 -8.88
N LEU A 439 -13.60 38.01 -9.06
CA LEU A 439 -14.30 36.75 -9.28
C LEU A 439 -15.12 36.31 -8.06
N LEU A 440 -14.59 36.53 -6.85
CA LEU A 440 -15.32 36.26 -5.59
C LEU A 440 -16.55 37.18 -5.46
N TRP A 441 -16.44 38.44 -5.91
CA TRP A 441 -17.53 39.40 -5.94
C TRP A 441 -18.62 39.00 -6.95
N ASP A 442 -18.23 38.75 -8.20
CA ASP A 442 -19.16 38.41 -9.29
C ASP A 442 -19.94 37.13 -9.01
N CYS A 443 -19.29 36.14 -8.40
CA CYS A 443 -19.92 34.88 -8.04
C CYS A 443 -20.77 34.95 -6.76
N GLU A 444 -20.84 36.11 -6.08
CA GLU A 444 -21.69 36.37 -4.91
C GLU A 444 -21.57 35.31 -3.79
N GLY A 445 -20.36 34.84 -3.50
CA GLY A 445 -20.13 33.82 -2.46
C GLY A 445 -20.25 32.37 -2.91
N ARG A 446 -20.62 32.09 -4.18
CA ARG A 446 -20.72 30.70 -4.69
C ARG A 446 -19.35 30.01 -4.80
N ILE A 447 -18.26 30.76 -4.94
CA ILE A 447 -16.90 30.21 -4.88
C ILE A 447 -16.57 29.90 -3.42
N THR A 448 -16.45 28.61 -3.08
CA THR A 448 -16.25 28.18 -1.68
C THR A 448 -14.81 27.79 -1.36
N HIS A 449 -13.98 27.58 -2.38
CA HIS A 449 -12.59 27.17 -2.24
C HIS A 449 -11.68 27.91 -3.22
N LEU A 450 -10.41 28.08 -2.84
CA LEU A 450 -9.32 28.48 -3.74
C LEU A 450 -8.35 27.30 -3.90
N GLU A 451 -7.91 27.02 -5.13
CA GLU A 451 -6.76 26.16 -5.37
C GLU A 451 -5.46 26.90 -5.04
N LEU A 452 -5.22 27.11 -3.75
CA LEU A 452 -4.13 27.94 -3.26
C LEU A 452 -2.75 27.44 -3.72
N PHE A 453 -2.59 26.13 -3.95
CA PHE A 453 -1.34 25.57 -4.41
C PHE A 453 -1.56 24.36 -5.29
N ASN A 454 -0.82 24.34 -6.38
CA ASN A 454 -0.60 23.14 -7.15
C ASN A 454 0.91 22.95 -7.42
N MET A 455 1.38 21.71 -7.47
CA MET A 455 2.80 21.42 -7.61
C MET A 455 3.36 21.82 -8.99
N LYS A 456 2.56 21.65 -10.05
CA LYS A 456 2.91 22.02 -11.43
C LYS A 456 3.30 23.49 -11.54
N SER A 457 2.33 24.37 -11.28
CA SER A 457 2.44 25.82 -11.35
C SER A 457 3.45 26.37 -10.34
N TRP A 458 3.69 25.69 -9.22
CA TRP A 458 4.78 26.06 -8.30
C TRP A 458 6.16 25.85 -8.92
N VAL A 459 6.37 24.71 -9.57
CA VAL A 459 7.66 24.38 -10.23
C VAL A 459 7.86 25.21 -11.49
N GLU A 460 6.79 25.53 -12.21
CA GLU A 460 6.81 26.37 -13.42
C GLU A 460 6.90 27.88 -13.10
N GLY A 461 6.67 28.29 -11.85
CA GLY A 461 6.75 29.70 -11.45
C GLY A 461 5.50 30.52 -11.77
N HIS A 462 4.33 29.88 -11.92
CA HIS A 462 3.05 30.54 -12.19
C HIS A 462 2.26 30.92 -10.92
N LEU A 463 2.78 30.58 -9.71
CA LEU A 463 2.14 30.89 -8.41
C LEU A 463 2.78 32.09 -7.69
N ASN A 464 3.10 33.15 -8.44
CA ASN A 464 3.82 34.32 -7.92
C ASN A 464 3.04 35.10 -6.84
N ASN A 465 1.71 35.10 -6.91
CA ASN A 465 0.84 35.87 -6.00
C ASN A 465 0.28 35.05 -4.82
N ILE A 466 0.79 33.83 -4.58
CA ILE A 466 0.26 32.90 -3.57
C ILE A 466 0.14 33.51 -2.16
N ALA A 467 1.14 34.31 -1.74
CA ALA A 467 1.16 34.94 -0.43
C ALA A 467 0.06 35.99 -0.27
N ALA A 468 -0.14 36.82 -1.30
CA ALA A 468 -1.12 37.90 -1.28
C ALA A 468 -2.56 37.37 -1.41
N ILE A 469 -2.77 36.31 -2.21
CA ILE A 469 -4.05 35.58 -2.28
C ILE A 469 -4.37 34.90 -0.93
N ASN A 470 -3.38 34.30 -0.26
CA ASN A 470 -3.58 33.73 1.07
C ASN A 470 -3.90 34.80 2.11
N GLU A 471 -3.30 35.99 2.02
CA GLU A 471 -3.65 37.11 2.88
C GLU A 471 -5.11 37.53 2.68
N LEU A 472 -5.57 37.70 1.44
CA LEU A 472 -6.97 37.98 1.12
C LEU A 472 -7.91 36.95 1.74
N GLN A 473 -7.64 35.66 1.52
CA GLN A 473 -8.42 34.56 2.07
C GLN A 473 -8.52 34.66 3.61
N ARG A 474 -7.41 34.95 4.29
CA ARG A 474 -7.38 35.08 5.75
C ARG A 474 -8.15 36.31 6.24
N VAL A 475 -8.04 37.43 5.54
CA VAL A 475 -8.77 38.67 5.87
C VAL A 475 -10.28 38.44 5.78
N LEU A 476 -10.75 37.73 4.75
CA LEU A 476 -12.15 37.33 4.60
C LEU A 476 -12.58 36.38 5.72
N ASN A 477 -11.84 35.29 5.94
CA ASN A 477 -12.20 34.25 6.92
C ASN A 477 -12.20 34.76 8.38
N GLN A 478 -11.27 35.65 8.74
CA GLN A 478 -11.20 36.25 10.07
C GLN A 478 -12.17 37.41 10.26
N GLY A 479 -12.79 37.88 9.17
CA GLY A 479 -13.71 38.99 9.16
C GLY A 479 -13.10 40.35 9.47
N LEU A 480 -11.87 40.60 8.99
CA LEU A 480 -11.15 41.85 9.19
C LEU A 480 -11.58 42.93 8.19
N ALA A 481 -12.81 43.44 8.32
CA ALA A 481 -13.38 44.43 7.38
C ALA A 481 -12.50 45.69 7.13
N PRO A 482 -11.84 46.30 8.14
CA PRO A 482 -10.93 47.42 7.89
C PRO A 482 -9.74 47.06 6.99
N ARG A 483 -9.19 45.85 7.17
CA ARG A 483 -8.07 45.35 6.37
C ARG A 483 -8.51 45.03 4.95
N MET A 484 -9.71 44.47 4.76
CA MET A 484 -10.30 44.30 3.43
C MET A 484 -10.45 45.64 2.71
N LYS A 485 -10.97 46.67 3.40
CA LYS A 485 -11.09 48.03 2.86
C LYS A 485 -9.75 48.64 2.46
N GLN A 486 -8.70 48.38 3.26
CA GLN A 486 -7.35 48.82 2.93
C GLN A 486 -6.81 48.11 1.69
N MET A 487 -6.98 46.79 1.57
CA MET A 487 -6.55 46.02 0.40
C MET A 487 -7.23 46.52 -0.88
N VAL A 488 -8.56 46.68 -0.87
CA VAL A 488 -9.31 47.20 -2.03
C VAL A 488 -8.86 48.61 -2.41
N ARG A 489 -8.59 49.49 -1.44
CA ARG A 489 -8.05 50.84 -1.71
C ARG A 489 -6.65 50.82 -2.34
N GLN A 490 -5.81 49.85 -1.97
CA GLN A 490 -4.50 49.68 -2.57
C GLN A 490 -4.62 49.21 -4.01
N MET A 491 -5.51 48.26 -4.28
CA MET A 491 -5.84 47.77 -5.63
C MET A 491 -6.34 48.92 -6.52
N ILE A 492 -7.28 49.73 -6.03
CA ILE A 492 -7.77 50.94 -6.72
C ILE A 492 -6.63 51.88 -7.10
N ARG A 493 -5.72 52.20 -6.16
CA ARG A 493 -4.57 53.07 -6.45
C ARG A 493 -3.63 52.48 -7.50
N GLN A 494 -3.46 51.16 -7.51
CA GLN A 494 -2.64 50.51 -8.53
C GLN A 494 -3.33 50.59 -9.90
N MET A 495 -4.65 50.41 -9.96
CA MET A 495 -5.45 50.52 -11.18
C MET A 495 -5.46 51.96 -11.74
N GLU A 496 -5.55 52.96 -10.87
CA GLU A 496 -5.43 54.39 -11.22
C GLU A 496 -4.07 54.70 -11.89
N MET A 497 -2.99 54.03 -11.44
CA MET A 497 -1.65 54.19 -12.01
C MET A 497 -1.48 53.46 -13.35
N THR A 498 -2.20 52.36 -13.58
CA THR A 498 -2.15 51.57 -14.82
C THR A 498 -3.12 52.06 -15.89
N GLY A 499 -4.13 52.86 -15.55
CA GLY A 499 -5.10 53.44 -16.49
C GLY A 499 -6.23 52.50 -16.94
N ASP A 500 -6.70 51.61 -16.06
CA ASP A 500 -7.79 50.66 -16.33
C ASP A 500 -9.13 51.19 -15.79
N ASP A 501 -9.73 52.15 -16.51
CA ASP A 501 -10.90 52.91 -16.04
C ASP A 501 -12.16 52.03 -15.85
N GLU A 502 -12.38 51.03 -16.71
CA GLU A 502 -13.56 50.14 -16.63
C GLU A 502 -13.49 49.24 -15.39
N ARG A 503 -12.31 48.69 -15.11
CA ARG A 503 -12.10 47.87 -13.91
C ARG A 503 -12.09 48.71 -12.63
N LEU A 504 -11.61 49.95 -12.70
CA LEU A 504 -11.59 50.90 -11.60
C LEU A 504 -13.00 51.19 -11.08
N GLU A 505 -13.99 51.40 -11.97
CA GLU A 505 -15.39 51.60 -11.57
C GLU A 505 -15.94 50.41 -10.78
N LYS A 506 -15.62 49.18 -11.23
CA LYS A 506 -16.03 47.94 -10.56
C LYS A 506 -15.41 47.84 -9.15
N PHE A 507 -14.13 48.17 -8.99
CA PHE A 507 -13.50 48.18 -7.67
C PHE A 507 -14.04 49.29 -6.76
N HIS A 508 -14.46 50.43 -7.30
CA HIS A 508 -15.21 51.43 -6.54
C HIS A 508 -16.56 50.90 -6.06
N ALA A 509 -17.27 50.11 -6.87
CA ALA A 509 -18.51 49.44 -6.43
C ALA A 509 -18.22 48.42 -5.31
N ILE A 510 -17.19 47.58 -5.47
CA ILE A 510 -16.75 46.63 -4.43
C ILE A 510 -16.40 47.38 -3.14
N LEU A 511 -15.71 48.53 -3.22
CA LEU A 511 -15.34 49.34 -2.06
C LEU A 511 -16.56 49.90 -1.31
N ARG A 512 -17.63 50.28 -2.02
CA ARG A 512 -18.90 50.75 -1.42
C ARG A 512 -19.61 49.61 -0.69
N ASP A 513 -19.60 48.41 -1.29
CA ASP A 513 -20.37 47.26 -0.82
C ASP A 513 -19.52 46.11 -0.25
N ILE A 514 -18.35 46.41 0.32
CA ILE A 514 -17.50 45.43 1.04
C ILE A 514 -18.30 44.55 2.01
N PRO A 515 -19.29 45.07 2.77
CA PRO A 515 -20.10 44.22 3.65
C PRO A 515 -20.79 43.05 2.93
N LYS A 516 -21.20 43.20 1.66
CA LYS A 516 -21.83 42.12 0.87
C LYS A 516 -20.82 41.00 0.59
N LEU A 517 -19.62 41.35 0.12
CA LEU A 517 -18.54 40.39 -0.11
C LEU A 517 -18.14 39.66 1.18
N TRP A 518 -18.03 40.42 2.26
CA TRP A 518 -17.66 39.88 3.56
C TRP A 518 -18.74 38.96 4.15
N ALA A 519 -20.02 39.35 4.07
CA ALA A 519 -21.13 38.57 4.60
C ALA A 519 -21.22 37.18 3.96
N ALA A 520 -20.84 37.04 2.69
CA ALA A 520 -20.82 35.77 1.98
C ALA A 520 -19.90 34.73 2.63
N TYR A 521 -18.77 35.14 3.22
CA TYR A 521 -17.76 34.24 3.78
C TYR A 521 -17.71 34.24 5.32
N ARG A 522 -18.60 34.98 5.98
CA ARG A 522 -18.61 35.11 7.44
C ARG A 522 -18.97 33.81 8.16
N HIS A 523 -19.93 33.07 7.61
CA HIS A 523 -20.46 31.84 8.22
C HIS A 523 -19.89 30.58 7.57
N GLU A 524 -19.50 30.66 6.29
CA GLU A 524 -18.78 29.62 5.58
C GLU A 524 -17.44 30.17 5.08
N PRO A 525 -16.33 29.88 5.78
CA PRO A 525 -15.03 30.42 5.40
C PRO A 525 -14.57 29.84 4.06
N LEU A 526 -13.86 30.67 3.29
CA LEU A 526 -13.23 30.32 2.03
C LEU A 526 -12.08 29.33 2.30
N LYS A 527 -12.15 28.11 1.77
CA LYS A 527 -11.21 27.00 2.07
C LYS A 527 -10.11 26.87 1.03
N SER A 528 -8.98 26.23 1.39
CA SER A 528 -7.89 25.97 0.44
C SER A 528 -7.93 24.54 -0.10
N ARG A 529 -7.54 24.35 -1.36
CA ARG A 529 -7.27 23.07 -2.02
C ARG A 529 -5.83 23.01 -2.46
N LEU A 530 -5.20 21.85 -2.26
CA LEU A 530 -3.77 21.66 -2.53
C LEU A 530 -3.58 20.40 -3.37
N GLY A 531 -3.16 20.58 -4.62
CA GLY A 531 -3.06 19.51 -5.61
C GLY A 531 -1.65 19.33 -6.16
N SER A 532 -1.46 18.28 -6.96
CA SER A 532 -0.25 18.13 -7.77
C SER A 532 -0.44 18.63 -9.20
N ASN A 533 -1.66 18.54 -9.74
CA ASN A 533 -1.96 18.81 -11.15
C ASN A 533 -1.12 17.92 -12.10
N SER A 534 -0.80 16.69 -11.68
CA SER A 534 0.18 15.83 -12.35
C SER A 534 -0.32 15.23 -13.68
N ALA A 535 -0.22 16.00 -14.76
CA ALA A 535 -0.57 15.59 -16.13
C ALA A 535 0.67 15.29 -17.01
N SER A 536 1.74 16.11 -16.96
CA SER A 536 2.80 16.10 -17.98
C SER A 536 3.93 15.07 -17.78
N ARG A 537 4.64 14.76 -18.89
CA ARG A 537 5.78 13.82 -18.99
C ARG A 537 7.16 14.49 -18.95
N SER A 538 7.23 15.80 -19.15
CA SER A 538 8.46 16.60 -19.28
C SER A 538 9.21 16.77 -17.95
N ARG A 539 8.51 17.06 -16.85
CA ARG A 539 9.11 17.21 -15.51
C ARG A 539 8.22 16.50 -14.51
N SER A 540 8.55 15.25 -14.17
CA SER A 540 7.70 14.48 -13.25
C SER A 540 7.89 14.95 -11.81
N TYR A 541 7.03 15.86 -11.35
CA TYR A 541 6.70 16.03 -9.95
C TYR A 541 5.68 14.96 -9.59
N GLY A 542 6.05 14.00 -8.74
CA GLY A 542 5.13 12.91 -8.44
C GLY A 542 3.87 13.40 -7.69
N MET A 543 2.71 12.83 -8.02
CA MET A 543 1.43 13.02 -7.32
C MET A 543 1.54 12.81 -5.80
N GLY A 544 0.79 13.60 -5.02
CA GLY A 544 0.52 13.38 -3.60
C GLY A 544 1.28 14.27 -2.62
N LEU A 545 0.56 14.83 -1.65
CA LEU A 545 1.09 15.63 -0.56
C LEU A 545 0.81 14.96 0.80
N ALA A 546 1.65 15.21 1.81
CA ALA A 546 1.38 14.80 3.19
C ALA A 546 1.80 15.87 4.21
N ILE A 547 1.11 15.89 5.35
CA ILE A 547 1.46 16.77 6.47
C ILE A 547 2.47 16.07 7.38
N ARG A 548 3.61 16.72 7.61
CA ARG A 548 4.80 16.16 8.30
C ARG A 548 4.49 15.62 9.68
N GLU A 549 3.70 16.35 10.46
CA GLU A 549 3.35 16.03 11.85
C GLU A 549 2.58 14.70 11.97
N THR A 550 1.92 14.28 10.90
CA THR A 550 1.14 13.04 10.88
C THR A 550 1.95 11.81 10.46
N LEU A 551 3.17 12.01 9.97
CA LEU A 551 4.08 10.94 9.56
C LEU A 551 4.92 10.41 10.74
N PRO A 552 5.37 9.14 10.69
CA PRO A 552 6.29 8.61 11.69
C PRO A 552 7.60 9.39 11.71
N ARG A 553 8.17 9.62 12.92
CA ARG A 553 9.46 10.32 13.09
C ARG A 553 10.58 9.75 12.21
N ARG A 554 10.60 8.44 12.00
CA ARG A 554 11.59 7.76 11.14
C ARG A 554 11.46 8.14 9.67
N ALA A 555 10.23 8.27 9.16
CA ALA A 555 9.99 8.74 7.80
C ALA A 555 10.55 10.15 7.61
N LEU A 556 10.28 11.05 8.56
CA LEU A 556 10.81 12.43 8.55
C LEU A 556 12.34 12.48 8.56
N LEU A 557 12.99 11.63 9.36
CA LEU A 557 14.45 11.52 9.38
C LEU A 557 15.01 10.99 8.05
N SER A 558 14.35 10.01 7.44
CA SER A 558 14.73 9.49 6.11
C SER A 558 14.61 10.58 5.04
N MET A 559 13.50 11.34 5.05
CA MET A 559 13.26 12.41 4.08
C MET A 559 14.27 13.55 4.22
N LYS A 560 14.68 13.90 5.44
CA LYS A 560 15.78 14.87 5.67
C LYS A 560 17.11 14.40 5.08
N LYS A 561 17.42 13.11 5.19
CA LYS A 561 18.67 12.54 4.65
C LYS A 561 18.69 12.50 3.13
N SER A 562 17.54 12.27 2.51
CA SER A 562 17.36 12.30 1.04
C SER A 562 17.21 13.72 0.48
N GLY A 563 17.45 14.76 1.30
CA GLY A 563 17.02 16.15 1.11
C GLY A 563 17.66 16.97 -0.01
N SER A 564 18.14 16.37 -1.10
CA SER A 564 18.64 17.12 -2.27
C SER A 564 17.63 17.26 -3.41
N GLN A 565 16.46 16.58 -3.37
CA GLN A 565 15.53 16.50 -4.51
C GLN A 565 14.07 16.90 -4.21
N GLN A 566 13.80 17.68 -3.14
CA GLN A 566 12.43 18.14 -2.84
C GLN A 566 12.39 19.65 -2.68
N SER A 567 11.70 20.35 -3.59
CA SER A 567 11.40 21.78 -3.44
C SER A 567 10.59 22.01 -2.16
N ALA A 568 10.99 23.00 -1.37
CA ALA A 568 10.27 23.37 -0.16
C ALA A 568 8.87 23.88 -0.52
N ILE A 569 7.82 23.25 0.01
CA ILE A 569 6.44 23.68 -0.18
C ILE A 569 6.15 24.77 0.86
N PRO A 570 5.81 26.01 0.47
CA PRO A 570 5.70 27.15 1.39
C PRO A 570 4.32 27.20 2.09
N ILE A 571 3.77 26.05 2.46
CA ILE A 571 2.41 25.96 3.03
C ILE A 571 2.45 25.30 4.39
N TYR A 572 1.80 25.96 5.33
CA TYR A 572 1.53 25.47 6.66
C TYR A 572 0.03 25.21 6.82
N SER A 573 -0.34 23.95 7.05
CA SER A 573 -1.70 23.54 7.38
C SER A 573 -1.74 23.07 8.84
N PRO A 574 -2.46 23.76 9.75
CA PRO A 574 -2.53 23.35 11.13
C PRO A 574 -3.28 22.02 11.28
N VAL A 575 -2.83 21.21 12.22
CA VAL A 575 -3.40 19.90 12.51
C VAL A 575 -3.79 19.75 13.97
N GLU A 576 -4.94 19.13 14.20
CA GLU A 576 -5.42 18.76 15.52
C GLU A 576 -5.17 17.27 15.76
N GLU A 577 -4.53 16.96 16.89
CA GLU A 577 -4.41 15.59 17.39
C GLU A 577 -5.58 15.27 18.32
N GLN A 578 -6.40 14.28 17.96
CA GLN A 578 -7.45 13.75 18.82
C GLN A 578 -7.08 12.34 19.29
N ILE A 579 -6.97 12.14 20.61
CA ILE A 579 -6.80 10.83 21.22
C ILE A 579 -8.15 10.40 21.79
N ARG A 580 -8.70 9.30 21.29
CA ARG A 580 -9.96 8.71 21.77
C ARG A 580 -9.66 7.43 22.53
N TYR A 581 -10.29 7.28 23.69
CA TYR A 581 -10.24 6.06 24.49
C TYR A 581 -11.63 5.42 24.44
N ASN A 582 -11.70 4.22 23.86
CA ASN A 582 -12.95 3.49 23.72
C ASN A 582 -12.92 2.25 24.61
N GLU A 583 -14.04 1.90 25.21
CA GLU A 583 -14.16 0.61 25.89
C GLU A 583 -14.19 -0.51 24.84
N PRO A 584 -13.38 -1.58 24.99
CA PRO A 584 -13.42 -2.69 24.07
C PRO A 584 -14.75 -3.43 24.22
N GLU A 585 -15.46 -3.69 23.11
CA GLU A 585 -16.73 -4.44 23.12
C GLU A 585 -16.58 -5.85 23.72
N ASN A 586 -15.40 -6.47 23.53
CA ASN A 586 -15.06 -7.79 24.07
C ASN A 586 -13.73 -7.75 24.84
N PRO A 587 -13.72 -7.32 26.12
CA PRO A 587 -12.50 -7.16 26.89
C PRO A 587 -11.85 -8.51 27.22
N SER A 588 -10.55 -8.62 26.94
CA SER A 588 -9.72 -9.75 27.39
C SER A 588 -9.60 -9.81 28.92
N PRO A 589 -9.28 -10.97 29.52
CA PRO A 589 -9.09 -11.09 30.97
C PRO A 589 -8.09 -10.08 31.54
N GLY A 590 -7.00 -9.80 30.82
CA GLY A 590 -6.03 -8.79 31.20
C GLY A 590 -6.58 -7.36 31.13
N GLN A 591 -7.39 -7.03 30.11
CA GLN A 591 -8.07 -5.74 30.04
C GLN A 591 -9.11 -5.56 31.15
N ARG A 592 -9.80 -6.64 31.57
CA ARG A 592 -10.72 -6.61 32.71
C ARG A 592 -9.97 -6.36 34.03
N LEU A 593 -8.83 -7.02 34.23
CA LEU A 593 -7.96 -6.79 35.37
C LEU A 593 -7.44 -5.35 35.39
N LEU A 594 -6.96 -4.83 34.26
CA LEU A 594 -6.52 -3.44 34.12
C LEU A 594 -7.67 -2.44 34.36
N ALA A 595 -8.87 -2.74 33.88
CA ALA A 595 -10.05 -1.93 34.12
C ALA A 595 -10.41 -1.85 35.61
N HIS A 596 -10.15 -2.91 36.38
CA HIS A 596 -10.33 -2.90 37.83
C HIS A 596 -9.42 -1.89 38.54
N PHE A 597 -8.25 -1.56 37.97
CA PHE A 597 -7.32 -0.57 38.54
C PHE A 597 -7.62 0.88 38.12
N ARG A 598 -8.73 1.15 37.41
CA ARG A 598 -9.11 2.51 37.00
C ARG A 598 -9.48 3.43 38.16
N PHE A 599 -9.73 2.90 39.36
CA PHE A 599 -10.00 3.72 40.54
C PHE A 599 -8.75 4.46 41.05
N LEU A 600 -7.55 4.04 40.63
CA LEU A 600 -6.30 4.67 41.04
C LEU A 600 -6.10 6.01 40.30
N PRO A 601 -5.62 7.07 40.98
CA PRO A 601 -5.36 8.36 40.34
C PRO A 601 -4.43 8.21 39.12
N GLY A 602 -4.88 8.71 37.95
CA GLY A 602 -4.11 8.66 36.70
C GLY A 602 -4.22 7.35 35.91
N CYS A 603 -5.07 6.41 36.34
CA CYS A 603 -5.26 5.10 35.72
C CYS A 603 -6.61 4.94 34.99
N ASP A 604 -7.36 6.03 34.79
CA ASP A 604 -8.72 6.04 34.23
C ASP A 604 -8.85 5.36 32.86
N HIS A 605 -7.76 5.32 32.09
CA HIS A 605 -7.72 4.75 30.74
C HIS A 605 -7.21 3.30 30.69
N LEU A 606 -6.89 2.68 31.83
CA LEU A 606 -6.37 1.32 31.87
C LEU A 606 -7.36 0.31 31.26
N GLY A 607 -6.90 -0.54 30.36
CA GLY A 607 -7.74 -1.51 29.67
C GLY A 607 -8.64 -0.95 28.55
N MET A 608 -8.62 0.36 28.27
CA MET A 608 -9.32 0.97 27.13
C MET A 608 -8.51 0.86 25.83
N GLU A 609 -9.19 0.86 24.68
CA GLU A 609 -8.56 0.98 23.37
C GLU A 609 -8.21 2.45 23.07
N ARG A 610 -6.92 2.75 22.92
CA ARG A 610 -6.45 4.07 22.51
C ARG A 610 -6.41 4.18 20.99
N ARG A 611 -7.16 5.13 20.41
CA ARG A 611 -7.13 5.48 18.99
C ARG A 611 -6.66 6.92 18.80
N ARG A 612 -5.70 7.12 17.89
CA ARG A 612 -5.19 8.45 17.50
C ARG A 612 -5.79 8.84 16.16
N VAL A 613 -6.40 10.01 16.09
CA VAL A 613 -7.01 10.57 14.88
C VAL A 613 -6.44 11.96 14.62
N TRP A 614 -6.11 12.24 13.37
CA TRP A 614 -5.64 13.54 12.93
C TRP A 614 -6.75 14.26 12.17
N ARG A 615 -6.91 15.57 12.40
CA ARG A 615 -7.80 16.43 11.61
C ARG A 615 -7.02 17.62 11.09
N ALA A 616 -7.19 17.93 9.80
CA ALA A 616 -6.65 19.14 9.20
C ALA A 616 -7.63 20.30 9.42
N ALA A 617 -7.13 21.46 9.80
CA ALA A 617 -7.87 22.72 9.75
C ALA A 617 -7.66 23.34 8.35
N SER A 618 -8.45 22.88 7.38
CA SER A 618 -8.39 23.34 5.97
C SER A 618 -8.69 24.84 5.77
N GLU A 619 -9.27 25.48 6.78
CA GLU A 619 -9.71 26.88 6.80
C GLU A 619 -8.55 27.83 7.17
N ASP A 620 -7.49 27.29 7.78
CA ASP A 620 -6.37 28.02 8.37
C ASP A 620 -5.04 27.74 7.65
N CYS A 621 -5.07 27.33 6.38
CA CYS A 621 -3.86 27.19 5.58
C CYS A 621 -3.14 28.54 5.44
N ARG A 622 -1.83 28.56 5.70
CA ARG A 622 -1.00 29.78 5.67
C ARG A 622 0.20 29.58 4.78
N VAL A 623 0.52 30.59 3.97
CA VAL A 623 1.80 30.65 3.28
C VAL A 623 2.89 31.02 4.29
N SER A 624 3.95 30.22 4.36
CA SER A 624 5.04 30.37 5.33
C SER A 624 6.35 29.80 4.80
N ASN A 625 7.46 30.48 5.11
CA ASN A 625 8.82 30.01 4.80
C ASN A 625 9.15 28.67 5.48
N ARG A 626 8.41 28.30 6.53
CA ARG A 626 8.52 27.01 7.22
C ARG A 626 7.24 26.19 7.04
N GLY A 627 6.96 25.79 5.79
CA GLY A 627 5.85 24.91 5.50
C GLY A 627 5.97 23.54 6.19
N ASN A 628 4.81 22.95 6.52
CA ASN A 628 4.72 21.63 7.13
C ASN A 628 4.25 20.53 6.17
N MET A 629 4.14 20.85 4.89
CA MET A 629 3.83 19.87 3.85
C MET A 629 5.09 19.23 3.28
N VAL A 630 4.94 17.99 2.81
CA VAL A 630 5.95 17.26 2.06
C VAL A 630 5.35 16.66 0.80
N ASN A 631 6.12 16.69 -0.28
CA ASN A 631 5.77 15.98 -1.49
C ASN A 631 6.04 14.48 -1.31
N LEU A 632 5.06 13.65 -1.63
CA LEU A 632 5.17 12.19 -1.66
C LEU A 632 5.69 11.69 -3.01
N GLY A 633 5.60 12.52 -4.05
CA GLY A 633 6.32 12.33 -5.29
C GLY A 633 7.76 12.80 -5.18
N GLY A 634 8.73 11.95 -5.56
CA GLY A 634 10.05 12.45 -5.89
C GLY A 634 9.98 13.40 -7.10
N LEU A 635 10.88 14.37 -7.16
CA LEU A 635 11.21 15.06 -8.42
C LEU A 635 12.12 14.09 -9.18
N SER A 636 11.62 13.41 -10.21
CA SER A 636 12.55 12.75 -11.14
C SER A 636 12.98 13.80 -12.15
N PRO A 637 14.30 14.07 -12.31
CA PRO A 637 14.76 14.91 -13.40
C PRO A 637 14.30 14.28 -14.72
N PHE A 638 14.00 15.13 -15.70
CA PHE A 638 13.74 14.67 -17.07
C PHE A 638 14.88 13.75 -17.48
N ARG A 639 14.57 12.50 -17.81
CA ARG A 639 15.52 11.66 -18.54
C ARG A 639 15.40 12.12 -19.98
N GLY A 640 16.50 12.60 -20.53
CA GLY A 640 16.56 12.99 -21.93
C GLY A 640 16.14 11.85 -22.87
N ASN A 641 16.03 12.17 -24.15
CA ASN A 641 15.60 11.25 -25.20
C ASN A 641 16.57 10.06 -25.43
N GLY A 642 17.67 9.97 -24.67
CA GLY A 642 18.66 8.91 -24.76
C GLY A 642 19.61 9.10 -25.95
N LEU A 643 19.75 10.35 -26.40
CA LEU A 643 20.57 10.78 -27.53
C LEU A 643 22.00 11.12 -27.10
N THR A 644 22.25 11.34 -25.80
CA THR A 644 23.61 11.33 -25.22
C THR A 644 23.90 9.99 -24.56
N ASP A 645 25.19 9.60 -24.49
CA ASP A 645 25.59 8.37 -23.80
C ASP A 645 25.18 8.43 -22.32
N ALA A 646 24.05 7.82 -22.01
CA ALA A 646 23.75 7.48 -20.63
C ALA A 646 24.78 6.43 -20.19
N PRO A 647 25.30 6.49 -18.95
CA PRO A 647 26.12 5.40 -18.44
C PRO A 647 25.30 4.12 -18.60
N GLN A 648 25.79 3.20 -19.45
CA GLN A 648 25.29 1.84 -19.48
C GLN A 648 25.36 1.36 -18.04
N GLY A 649 24.19 1.21 -17.41
CA GLY A 649 24.13 0.85 -16.00
C GLY A 649 24.96 -0.41 -15.85
N GLU A 650 26.00 -0.36 -15.01
CA GLU A 650 26.84 -1.52 -14.73
C GLU A 650 25.94 -2.74 -14.54
N GLU A 651 26.24 -3.83 -15.24
CA GLU A 651 25.55 -5.11 -15.04
C GLU A 651 25.49 -5.38 -13.54
N ALA A 652 24.27 -5.35 -12.97
CA ALA A 652 24.10 -5.40 -11.54
C ALA A 652 24.51 -6.79 -11.02
N ARG A 653 25.73 -6.89 -10.50
CA ARG A 653 26.23 -8.15 -9.94
C ARG A 653 25.54 -8.47 -8.60
N PRO A 654 25.18 -9.73 -8.35
CA PRO A 654 24.61 -10.13 -7.07
C PRO A 654 25.64 -9.98 -5.94
N ASP A 655 25.29 -9.20 -4.93
CA ASP A 655 26.07 -9.05 -3.68
C ASP A 655 25.72 -10.14 -2.65
N GLY A 656 26.46 -10.21 -1.53
CA GLY A 656 26.26 -11.16 -0.42
C GLY A 656 24.85 -11.16 0.19
N GLN A 657 24.04 -10.12 -0.07
CA GLN A 657 22.63 -10.09 0.31
C GLN A 657 21.80 -11.19 -0.38
N TYR A 658 22.17 -11.63 -1.59
CA TYR A 658 21.41 -12.58 -2.40
C TYR A 658 21.90 -14.03 -2.25
N LEU A 659 22.77 -14.31 -1.28
CA LEU A 659 23.25 -15.67 -1.01
C LEU A 659 22.09 -16.62 -0.73
N ASN A 660 22.24 -17.85 -1.19
CA ASN A 660 21.29 -18.94 -0.92
C ASN A 660 21.03 -19.06 0.59
N SER A 661 19.76 -19.28 0.96
CA SER A 661 19.34 -19.35 2.36
C SER A 661 20.06 -20.43 3.17
N THR A 662 20.38 -21.57 2.54
CA THR A 662 21.11 -22.68 3.17
C THR A 662 22.53 -22.26 3.54
N LEU A 663 23.22 -21.61 2.60
CA LEU A 663 24.58 -21.12 2.80
C LEU A 663 24.61 -19.98 3.82
N SER A 664 23.68 -19.02 3.72
CA SER A 664 23.52 -17.92 4.67
C SER A 664 23.25 -18.44 6.09
N ASN A 665 22.37 -19.44 6.24
CA ASN A 665 22.08 -20.05 7.54
C ASN A 665 23.28 -20.80 8.12
N CYS A 666 24.05 -21.51 7.29
CA CYS A 666 25.29 -22.17 7.71
C CYS A 666 26.32 -21.14 8.22
N LEU A 667 26.55 -20.07 7.45
CA LEU A 667 27.47 -18.99 7.81
C LEU A 667 27.08 -18.33 9.14
N LYS A 668 25.78 -18.10 9.38
CA LYS A 668 25.29 -17.55 10.65
C LYS A 668 25.57 -18.47 11.83
N VAL A 669 25.35 -19.77 11.67
CA VAL A 669 25.64 -20.74 12.74
C VAL A 669 27.13 -20.75 13.04
N LEU A 670 28.00 -20.74 12.02
CA LEU A 670 29.45 -20.65 12.20
C LEU A 670 29.88 -19.35 12.89
N LEU A 671 29.30 -18.22 12.49
CA LEU A 671 29.58 -16.90 13.08
C LEU A 671 29.24 -16.83 14.58
N GLY A 672 28.22 -17.58 15.03
CA GLY A 672 27.93 -17.72 16.46
C GLY A 672 28.77 -18.79 17.14
N PHE A 673 28.99 -19.93 16.47
CA PHE A 673 29.62 -21.11 17.05
C PHE A 673 31.11 -20.89 17.31
N ILE A 674 31.86 -20.33 16.36
CA ILE A 674 33.32 -20.15 16.49
C ILE A 674 33.66 -19.26 17.70
N PRO A 675 33.07 -18.06 17.86
CA PRO A 675 33.34 -17.22 19.03
C PRO A 675 32.94 -17.87 20.35
N ALA A 676 31.80 -18.55 20.39
CA ALA A 676 31.36 -19.24 21.59
C ALA A 676 32.32 -20.38 21.96
N PHE A 677 32.74 -21.18 20.98
CA PHE A 677 33.67 -22.28 21.19
C PHE A 677 35.01 -21.82 21.75
N VAL A 678 35.58 -20.76 21.17
CA VAL A 678 36.80 -20.14 21.69
C VAL A 678 36.58 -19.58 23.10
N SER A 679 35.43 -18.94 23.36
CA SER A 679 35.11 -18.39 24.68
C SER A 679 35.00 -19.47 25.76
N PHE A 680 34.36 -20.61 25.46
CA PHE A 680 34.25 -21.73 26.41
C PHE A 680 35.62 -22.34 26.73
N ILE A 681 36.50 -22.50 25.73
CA ILE A 681 37.88 -22.98 25.95
C ILE A 681 38.68 -21.98 26.78
N TYR A 682 38.51 -20.68 26.53
CA TYR A 682 39.25 -19.63 27.20
C TYR A 682 38.83 -19.44 28.67
N THR A 683 37.57 -19.67 29.00
CA THR A 683 36.99 -19.24 30.30
C THR A 683 36.63 -20.36 31.26
N GLN A 684 36.55 -21.61 30.82
CA GLN A 684 36.06 -22.72 31.66
C GLN A 684 37.20 -23.63 32.12
N ASP A 685 37.33 -23.79 33.44
CA ASP A 685 38.34 -24.68 34.04
C ASP A 685 37.99 -26.17 33.91
N TRP A 686 36.70 -26.49 33.73
CA TRP A 686 36.25 -27.88 33.59
C TRP A 686 36.34 -28.37 32.14
N TRP A 687 37.19 -29.39 31.89
CA TRP A 687 37.47 -29.92 30.55
C TRP A 687 36.21 -30.28 29.74
N PHE A 688 35.18 -30.85 30.39
CA PHE A 688 33.96 -31.25 29.70
C PHE A 688 33.20 -30.03 29.18
N LEU A 689 33.06 -28.99 30.01
CA LEU A 689 32.37 -27.77 29.63
C LEU A 689 33.19 -26.91 28.66
N ALA A 690 34.52 -26.95 28.73
CA ALA A 690 35.40 -26.28 27.77
C ALA A 690 35.20 -26.81 26.34
N TRP A 691 35.12 -28.14 26.16
CA TRP A 691 34.96 -28.76 24.84
C TRP A 691 33.50 -28.92 24.39
N PHE A 692 32.59 -29.30 25.29
CA PHE A 692 31.19 -29.57 24.97
C PHE A 692 30.22 -28.44 25.32
N GLY A 693 30.66 -27.42 26.06
CA GLY A 693 29.79 -26.33 26.53
C GLY A 693 29.07 -25.61 25.40
N THR A 694 29.76 -25.32 24.30
CA THR A 694 29.14 -24.68 23.12
C THR A 694 28.06 -25.55 22.50
N PHE A 695 28.29 -26.86 22.38
CA PHE A 695 27.30 -27.80 21.84
C PHE A 695 26.05 -27.90 22.73
N ILE A 696 26.25 -27.96 24.05
CA ILE A 696 25.15 -27.98 25.03
C ILE A 696 24.36 -26.66 24.94
N TRP A 697 25.05 -25.53 24.90
CA TRP A 697 24.44 -24.19 24.85
C TRP A 697 23.61 -23.97 23.58
N PHE A 698 24.15 -24.40 22.43
CA PHE A 698 23.44 -24.39 21.14
C PHE A 698 22.29 -25.39 21.13
N GLY A 699 22.47 -26.58 21.72
CA GLY A 699 21.43 -27.60 21.87
C GLY A 699 20.22 -27.09 22.65
N ILE A 700 20.42 -26.50 23.83
CA ILE A 700 19.34 -25.91 24.64
C ILE A 700 18.61 -24.84 23.85
N THR A 701 19.34 -23.93 23.20
CA THR A 701 18.75 -22.84 22.41
C THR A 701 17.97 -23.37 21.20
N GLY A 702 18.50 -24.37 20.50
CA GLY A 702 17.85 -25.01 19.35
C GLY A 702 16.55 -25.69 19.75
N VAL A 703 16.57 -26.53 20.78
CA VAL A 703 15.40 -27.21 21.32
C VAL A 703 14.35 -26.20 21.80
N ARG A 704 14.77 -25.15 22.52
CA ARG A 704 13.88 -24.08 22.97
C ARG A 704 13.11 -23.43 21.82
N ASN A 705 13.79 -23.10 20.70
CA ASN A 705 13.12 -22.46 19.56
C ASN A 705 12.09 -23.41 18.93
N VAL A 706 12.39 -24.70 18.82
CA VAL A 706 11.44 -25.72 18.33
C VAL A 706 10.22 -25.81 19.26
N VAL A 707 10.45 -25.98 20.56
CA VAL A 707 9.39 -26.08 21.58
C VAL A 707 8.49 -24.84 21.56
N GLN A 708 9.08 -23.64 21.53
CA GLN A 708 8.35 -22.38 21.44
C GLN A 708 7.42 -22.32 20.21
N MET A 709 7.93 -22.60 19.01
CA MET A 709 7.14 -22.52 17.78
C MET A 709 6.00 -23.55 17.76
N VAL A 710 6.27 -24.77 18.24
CA VAL A 710 5.26 -25.83 18.35
C VAL A 710 4.17 -25.47 19.39
N MET A 711 4.55 -24.92 20.55
CA MET A 711 3.59 -24.47 21.57
C MET A 711 2.74 -23.29 21.09
N ALA A 712 3.35 -22.32 20.40
CA ALA A 712 2.65 -21.16 19.84
C ALA A 712 1.57 -21.58 18.83
N ALA A 713 1.88 -22.56 17.97
CA ALA A 713 0.94 -23.13 17.00
C ALA A 713 -0.08 -24.11 17.61
N ARG A 714 0.21 -24.65 18.81
CA ARG A 714 -0.54 -25.73 19.47
C ARG A 714 -0.48 -27.08 18.74
N GLY A 715 0.59 -27.31 17.98
CA GLY A 715 0.77 -28.47 17.10
C GLY A 715 0.88 -29.84 17.80
N ALA A 716 0.87 -29.87 19.14
CA ALA A 716 0.86 -31.12 19.93
C ALA A 716 -0.55 -31.73 20.09
N LYS A 717 -1.62 -31.03 19.70
CA LYS A 717 -2.99 -31.58 19.77
C LYS A 717 -3.32 -32.38 18.50
N ARG A 718 -3.85 -33.59 18.68
CA ARG A 718 -4.29 -34.52 17.61
C ARG A 718 -5.32 -33.98 16.62
N SER A 719 -5.89 -32.79 16.87
CA SER A 719 -7.01 -32.22 16.13
C SER A 719 -6.61 -31.30 14.96
N THR A 720 -5.33 -31.03 14.74
CA THR A 720 -4.79 -30.26 13.60
C THR A 720 -4.05 -31.17 12.64
N LEU A 721 -4.22 -31.00 11.33
CA LEU A 721 -3.63 -31.86 10.29
C LEU A 721 -2.17 -31.50 9.96
N THR A 722 -1.69 -30.33 10.38
CA THR A 722 -0.30 -29.89 10.16
C THR A 722 0.68 -30.64 11.04
N HIS A 723 1.77 -31.14 10.45
CA HIS A 723 2.83 -31.78 11.22
C HIS A 723 3.66 -30.72 11.97
N TRP A 724 4.17 -31.05 13.17
CA TRP A 724 4.92 -30.09 13.99
C TRP A 724 6.13 -29.46 13.26
N ARG A 725 6.74 -30.21 12.32
CA ARG A 725 7.86 -29.73 11.48
C ARG A 725 7.50 -28.54 10.60
N GLU A 726 6.25 -28.44 10.14
CA GLU A 726 5.79 -27.34 9.27
C GLU A 726 5.72 -26.00 10.03
N HIS A 727 5.64 -26.04 11.37
CA HIS A 727 5.66 -24.86 12.23
C HIS A 727 7.06 -24.38 12.59
N VAL A 728 8.10 -25.14 12.23
CA VAL A 728 9.49 -24.86 12.63
C VAL A 728 10.23 -24.09 11.54
N SER A 729 10.56 -22.83 11.82
CA SER A 729 11.38 -22.01 10.92
C SER A 729 12.87 -22.23 11.16
N VAL A 730 13.55 -22.89 10.22
CA VAL A 730 15.00 -23.14 10.25
C VAL A 730 15.78 -21.83 10.32
N LYS A 731 15.40 -20.82 9.51
CA LYS A 731 16.02 -19.49 9.53
C LYS A 731 15.98 -18.84 10.91
N ARG A 732 14.83 -18.93 11.60
CA ARG A 732 14.66 -18.37 12.95
C ARG A 732 15.55 -19.08 13.98
N ILE A 733 15.72 -20.40 13.85
CA ILE A 733 16.65 -21.17 14.68
C ILE A 733 18.09 -20.71 14.44
N CYS A 734 18.54 -20.66 13.18
CA CYS A 734 19.90 -20.22 12.84
C CYS A 734 20.20 -18.80 13.33
N ASP A 735 19.25 -17.87 13.17
CA ASP A 735 19.37 -16.52 13.73
C ASP A 735 19.52 -16.55 15.27
N SER A 736 18.69 -17.33 15.98
CA SER A 736 18.77 -17.45 17.45
C SER A 736 20.08 -18.07 17.93
N LEU A 737 20.63 -19.05 17.19
CA LEU A 737 21.92 -19.68 17.47
C LEU A 737 23.08 -18.69 17.28
N MET A 738 23.05 -17.88 16.21
CA MET A 738 24.04 -16.84 15.96
C MET A 738 24.11 -15.83 17.11
N TYR A 739 22.97 -15.22 17.50
CA TYR A 739 22.95 -14.25 18.60
C TYR A 739 23.29 -14.89 19.95
N THR A 740 22.87 -16.13 20.19
CA THR A 740 23.28 -16.85 21.39
C THR A 740 24.79 -17.05 21.44
N GLY A 741 25.42 -17.45 20.34
CA GLY A 741 26.87 -17.63 20.31
C GLY A 741 27.64 -16.34 20.54
N ILE A 742 27.22 -15.24 19.90
CA ILE A 742 27.79 -13.90 20.11
C ILE A 742 27.60 -13.44 21.56
N SER A 743 26.50 -13.79 22.21
CA SER A 743 26.25 -13.41 23.61
C SER A 743 27.25 -14.04 24.58
N VAL A 744 27.76 -15.25 24.30
CA VAL A 744 28.77 -15.90 25.15
C VAL A 744 30.07 -15.10 25.10
N LEU A 745 30.56 -14.76 23.91
CA LEU A 745 31.76 -13.93 23.77
C LEU A 745 31.59 -12.57 24.47
N LEU A 746 30.45 -11.91 24.26
CA LEU A 746 30.17 -10.61 24.85
C LEU A 746 30.15 -10.66 26.38
N LEU A 747 29.40 -11.61 26.96
CA LEU A 747 29.19 -11.64 28.41
C LEU A 747 30.38 -12.23 29.16
N GLU A 748 30.91 -13.36 28.69
CA GLU A 748 31.96 -14.09 29.39
C GLU A 748 33.34 -13.49 29.16
N VAL A 749 33.69 -13.12 27.93
CA VAL A 749 35.04 -12.63 27.63
C VAL A 749 35.12 -11.12 27.76
N MET A 750 34.25 -10.38 27.07
CA MET A 750 34.37 -8.91 27.02
C MET A 750 33.94 -8.23 28.32
N ILE A 751 32.86 -8.69 28.96
CA ILE A 751 32.34 -8.05 30.17
C ILE A 751 32.91 -8.68 31.44
N ARG A 752 32.82 -10.01 31.62
CA ARG A 752 33.30 -10.64 32.85
C ARG A 752 34.82 -10.54 32.98
N VAL A 753 35.57 -11.06 32.00
CA VAL A 753 37.04 -11.07 32.07
C VAL A 753 37.64 -9.69 31.78
N TRP A 754 37.49 -9.16 30.57
CA TRP A 754 38.22 -7.93 30.19
C TRP A 754 37.78 -6.67 30.93
N LEU A 755 36.47 -6.50 31.18
CA LEU A 755 35.96 -5.28 31.81
C LEU A 755 35.96 -5.38 33.34
N LEU A 756 35.35 -6.42 33.91
CA LEU A 756 35.16 -6.51 35.36
C LEU A 756 36.43 -7.01 36.06
N GLU A 757 36.99 -8.14 35.64
CA GLU A 757 38.18 -8.73 36.26
C GLU A 757 39.46 -7.94 35.94
N ASP A 758 39.79 -7.74 34.65
CA ASP A 758 41.06 -7.14 34.24
C ASP A 758 41.10 -5.62 34.42
N CYS A 759 40.00 -4.91 34.16
CA CYS A 759 39.97 -3.45 34.19
C CYS A 759 39.52 -2.86 35.54
N PHE A 760 38.53 -3.48 36.21
CA PHE A 760 38.01 -2.99 37.50
C PHE A 760 38.45 -3.83 38.71
N GLY A 761 39.14 -4.97 38.52
CA GLY A 761 39.55 -5.85 39.61
C GLY A 761 38.39 -6.54 40.34
N VAL A 762 37.18 -6.52 39.76
CA VAL A 762 35.96 -7.07 40.37
C VAL A 762 35.79 -8.51 39.89
N THR A 763 36.12 -9.47 40.76
CA THR A 763 36.03 -10.90 40.43
C THR A 763 34.75 -11.55 40.97
N VAL A 764 34.36 -12.68 40.38
CA VAL A 764 33.21 -13.49 40.85
C VAL A 764 33.43 -14.00 42.28
N ALA A 765 34.68 -14.25 42.68
CA ALA A 765 35.04 -14.74 44.00
C ALA A 765 34.86 -13.67 45.09
N GLU A 766 35.18 -12.41 44.78
CA GLU A 766 35.18 -11.33 45.76
C GLU A 766 33.85 -10.58 45.83
N GLN A 767 33.23 -10.29 44.67
CA GLN A 767 32.01 -9.47 44.59
C GLN A 767 30.98 -10.07 43.63
N PRO A 768 30.44 -11.28 43.91
CA PRO A 768 29.55 -12.00 43.01
C PRO A 768 28.28 -11.20 42.67
N VAL A 769 27.70 -10.48 43.63
CA VAL A 769 26.46 -9.71 43.43
C VAL A 769 26.65 -8.62 42.38
N VAL A 770 27.79 -7.92 42.39
CA VAL A 770 28.09 -6.83 41.45
C VAL A 770 28.28 -7.40 40.04
N VAL A 771 29.10 -8.46 39.91
CA VAL A 771 29.39 -9.10 38.63
C VAL A 771 28.10 -9.63 37.98
N PHE A 772 27.28 -10.39 38.70
CA PHE A 772 26.04 -10.93 38.15
C PHE A 772 25.01 -9.84 37.83
N THR A 773 24.99 -8.73 38.58
CA THR A 773 24.09 -7.60 38.28
C THR A 773 24.47 -6.94 36.96
N VAL A 774 25.76 -6.64 36.75
CA VAL A 774 26.26 -6.03 35.51
C VAL A 774 26.02 -6.95 34.32
N LEU A 775 26.36 -8.24 34.44
CA LEU A 775 26.13 -9.24 33.39
C LEU A 775 24.65 -9.35 33.01
N ASN A 776 23.74 -9.35 33.99
CA ASN A 776 22.30 -9.41 33.73
C ASN A 776 21.77 -8.14 33.04
N ILE A 777 22.25 -6.96 33.42
CA ILE A 777 21.88 -5.69 32.77
C ILE A 777 22.36 -5.70 31.31
N VAL A 778 23.63 -6.03 31.06
CA VAL A 778 24.18 -6.06 29.69
C VAL A 778 23.47 -7.12 28.85
N ASN A 779 23.24 -8.31 29.40
CA ASN A 779 22.49 -9.38 28.71
C ASN A 779 21.06 -8.94 28.40
N GLY A 780 20.37 -8.29 29.33
CA GLY A 780 19.03 -7.75 29.13
C GLY A 780 18.98 -6.75 27.97
N PHE A 781 19.88 -5.76 27.95
CA PHE A 781 19.98 -4.79 26.86
C PHE A 781 20.37 -5.45 25.53
N TYR A 782 21.30 -6.40 25.53
CA TYR A 782 21.70 -7.16 24.35
C TYR A 782 20.51 -7.92 23.75
N ILE A 783 19.73 -8.62 24.60
CA ILE A 783 18.54 -9.37 24.20
C ILE A 783 17.47 -8.44 23.65
N PHE A 784 17.19 -7.34 24.35
CA PHE A 784 16.25 -6.33 23.88
C PHE A 784 16.66 -5.77 22.51
N ALA A 785 17.93 -5.37 22.37
CA ALA A 785 18.46 -4.78 21.15
C ALA A 785 18.34 -5.73 19.95
N HIS A 786 18.77 -6.99 20.09
CA HIS A 786 18.71 -7.92 18.96
C HIS A 786 17.29 -8.45 18.68
N ASN A 787 16.38 -8.49 19.66
CA ASN A 787 14.98 -8.82 19.41
C ASN A 787 14.25 -7.71 18.66
N VAL A 788 14.52 -6.46 19.02
CA VAL A 788 14.10 -5.29 18.23
C VAL A 788 14.77 -5.32 16.84
N TYR A 789 16.01 -5.77 16.76
CA TYR A 789 16.75 -5.96 15.51
C TYR A 789 16.07 -6.99 14.59
N ARG A 790 15.62 -8.11 15.15
CA ARG A 790 14.95 -9.19 14.40
C ARG A 790 13.49 -8.87 14.07
N GLY A 791 12.89 -7.86 14.70
CA GLY A 791 11.52 -7.44 14.43
C GLY A 791 10.47 -8.22 15.22
N PHE A 792 10.84 -8.74 16.40
CA PHE A 792 9.87 -9.35 17.32
C PHE A 792 8.81 -8.35 17.80
N PRO A 793 7.62 -8.83 18.24
CA PRO A 793 6.63 -8.00 18.92
C PRO A 793 7.27 -7.21 20.07
N ARG A 794 6.83 -5.96 20.28
CA ARG A 794 7.41 -5.09 21.32
C ARG A 794 7.22 -5.70 22.71
N GLU A 795 6.10 -6.38 22.91
CA GLU A 795 5.74 -7.07 24.14
C GLU A 795 6.74 -8.19 24.45
N ALA A 796 7.16 -8.96 23.43
CA ALA A 796 8.17 -10.01 23.59
C ALA A 796 9.56 -9.42 23.87
N ALA A 797 9.93 -8.33 23.19
CA ALA A 797 11.21 -7.65 23.44
C ALA A 797 11.29 -7.10 24.88
N ILE A 798 10.23 -6.47 25.38
CA ILE A 798 10.15 -5.96 26.75
C ILE A 798 10.13 -7.11 27.76
N GLY A 799 9.35 -8.17 27.53
CA GLY A 799 9.34 -9.34 28.41
C GLY A 799 10.73 -9.98 28.52
N ASN A 800 11.44 -10.11 27.39
CA ASN A 800 12.78 -10.67 27.35
C ASN A 800 13.84 -9.80 28.04
N LEU A 801 13.62 -8.49 28.24
CA LEU A 801 14.50 -7.62 29.04
C LEU A 801 14.53 -8.07 30.51
N PHE A 802 13.39 -8.52 31.04
CA PHE A 802 13.25 -9.01 32.42
C PHE A 802 13.50 -10.52 32.57
N ARG A 803 13.92 -11.20 31.49
CA ARG A 803 14.12 -12.65 31.46
C ARG A 803 15.03 -13.14 32.57
N SER A 804 16.15 -12.44 32.80
CA SER A 804 17.13 -12.83 33.81
C SER A 804 16.55 -12.85 35.23
N ALA A 805 15.71 -11.87 35.59
CA ALA A 805 15.07 -11.83 36.90
C ALA A 805 14.06 -12.98 37.09
N LEU A 806 13.30 -13.29 36.04
CA LEU A 806 12.33 -14.39 36.04
C LEU A 806 12.98 -15.78 36.00
N ALA A 807 14.22 -15.88 35.52
CA ALA A 807 14.96 -17.14 35.44
C ALA A 807 15.44 -17.64 36.80
N ILE A 808 15.74 -16.75 37.75
CA ILE A 808 16.25 -17.08 39.09
C ILE A 808 15.36 -18.10 39.82
N PRO A 809 14.05 -17.87 40.03
CA PRO A 809 13.21 -18.84 40.72
C PRO A 809 13.08 -20.17 39.96
N VAL A 810 13.14 -20.13 38.62
CA VAL A 810 13.08 -21.33 37.77
C VAL A 810 14.38 -22.14 37.89
N SER A 811 15.55 -21.49 37.94
CA SER A 811 16.82 -22.17 38.14
C SER A 811 16.90 -22.83 39.52
N SER A 812 16.43 -22.17 40.58
CA SER A 812 16.37 -22.76 41.92
C SER A 812 15.44 -23.99 41.96
N LEU A 813 14.33 -23.95 41.24
CA LEU A 813 13.42 -25.09 41.12
C LEU A 813 14.08 -26.27 40.37
N TYR A 814 14.77 -26.01 39.26
CA TYR A 814 15.46 -27.04 38.50
C TYR A 814 16.60 -27.67 39.29
N ASP A 815 17.38 -26.86 40.00
CA ASP A 815 18.44 -27.31 40.90
C ASP A 815 17.89 -28.23 42.00
N PHE A 816 16.79 -27.82 42.65
CA PHE A 816 16.09 -28.62 43.65
C PHE A 816 15.60 -29.97 43.10
N ILE A 817 14.98 -29.98 41.91
CA ILE A 817 14.48 -31.21 41.28
C ILE A 817 15.63 -32.15 40.92
N LEU A 818 16.71 -31.61 40.35
CA LEU A 818 17.88 -32.40 39.94
C LEU A 818 18.58 -33.00 41.15
N PHE A 819 18.73 -32.25 42.24
CA PHE A 819 19.27 -32.73 43.52
C PHE A 819 18.49 -33.95 44.03
N HIS A 820 17.17 -33.89 44.05
CA HIS A 820 16.33 -35.01 44.51
C HIS A 820 16.37 -36.21 43.55
N LEU A 821 16.45 -35.99 42.23
CA LEU A 821 16.60 -37.07 41.26
C LEU A 821 17.93 -37.82 41.38
N LEU A 822 19.03 -37.09 41.61
CA LEU A 822 20.35 -37.68 41.79
C LEU A 822 20.44 -38.52 43.07
N LEU A 823 19.81 -38.06 44.15
CA LEU A 823 19.63 -38.85 45.38
C LEU A 823 18.81 -40.12 45.11
N LEU A 824 17.75 -40.01 44.32
CA LEU A 824 16.86 -41.13 43.98
C LEU A 824 17.55 -42.19 43.10
N TRP A 825 18.57 -41.79 42.32
CA TRP A 825 19.45 -42.69 41.56
C TRP A 825 20.65 -43.22 42.35
N GLY A 826 20.73 -42.95 43.65
CA GLY A 826 21.73 -43.52 44.55
C GLY A 826 23.09 -42.84 44.52
N ILE A 827 23.18 -41.59 44.05
CA ILE A 827 24.42 -40.80 44.08
C ILE A 827 24.55 -40.18 45.48
N ALA A 828 25.60 -40.59 46.22
CA ALA A 828 25.82 -40.21 47.61
C ALA A 828 26.16 -38.72 47.81
N ASP A 829 26.77 -38.07 46.81
CA ASP A 829 27.03 -36.64 46.81
C ASP A 829 26.55 -35.97 45.51
N PRO A 830 25.30 -35.49 45.47
CA PRO A 830 24.76 -34.76 44.32
C PRO A 830 25.51 -33.45 44.00
N HIS A 831 26.15 -32.82 45.00
CA HIS A 831 26.79 -31.51 44.83
C HIS A 831 27.98 -31.56 43.87
N LEU A 832 28.67 -32.69 43.78
CA LEU A 832 29.75 -32.95 42.83
C LEU A 832 29.33 -32.70 41.37
N TYR A 833 28.07 -32.98 41.03
CA TYR A 833 27.52 -32.80 39.68
C TYR A 833 26.72 -31.50 39.52
N LEU A 834 26.08 -31.02 40.59
CA LEU A 834 25.25 -29.80 40.56
C LEU A 834 26.08 -28.53 40.41
N VAL A 835 27.19 -28.40 41.14
CA VAL A 835 28.00 -27.16 41.15
C VAL A 835 28.58 -26.86 39.74
N PRO A 836 29.21 -27.82 39.02
CA PRO A 836 29.66 -27.58 37.65
C PRO A 836 28.51 -27.42 36.65
N SER A 837 27.34 -27.98 36.95
CA SER A 837 26.15 -27.92 36.08
C SER A 837 25.29 -26.67 36.31
N ALA A 838 25.59 -25.85 37.32
CA ALA A 838 24.80 -24.67 37.67
C ALA A 838 24.64 -23.69 36.48
N ALA A 839 25.68 -23.51 35.68
CA ALA A 839 25.63 -22.68 34.46
C ALA A 839 24.65 -23.26 33.41
N VAL A 840 24.63 -24.58 33.24
CA VAL A 840 23.72 -25.29 32.32
C VAL A 840 22.28 -25.21 32.82
N ILE A 841 22.07 -25.40 34.12
CA ILE A 841 20.75 -25.29 34.78
C ILE A 841 20.20 -23.88 34.65
N SER A 842 21.02 -22.86 34.93
CA SER A 842 20.66 -21.45 34.79
C SER A 842 20.31 -21.08 33.34
N LYS A 843 21.09 -21.57 32.37
CA LYS A 843 20.80 -21.38 30.94
C LYS A 843 19.49 -22.05 30.53
N MET A 844 19.24 -23.29 30.97
CA MET A 844 18.01 -24.01 30.69
C MET A 844 16.77 -23.31 31.30
N ALA A 845 16.89 -22.81 32.53
CA ALA A 845 15.84 -22.03 33.19
C ALA A 845 15.52 -20.73 32.43
N SER A 846 16.56 -19.97 32.05
CA SER A 846 16.42 -18.73 31.27
C SER A 846 15.74 -18.97 29.92
N ASP A 847 16.13 -20.03 29.20
CA ASP A 847 15.53 -20.39 27.91
C ASP A 847 14.09 -20.92 28.06
N THR A 848 13.75 -21.56 29.18
CA THR A 848 12.37 -21.94 29.51
C THR A 848 11.48 -20.69 29.64
N VAL A 849 11.92 -19.71 30.43
CA VAL A 849 11.22 -18.42 30.56
C VAL A 849 11.09 -17.74 29.20
N ALA A 850 12.14 -17.75 28.39
CA ALA A 850 12.11 -17.20 27.05
C ALA A 850 11.07 -17.93 26.16
N ALA A 851 10.99 -19.26 26.24
CA ALA A 851 10.03 -20.05 25.48
C ALA A 851 8.58 -19.68 25.82
N ILE A 852 8.32 -19.38 27.11
CA ILE A 852 7.00 -18.95 27.59
C ILE A 852 6.67 -17.55 27.05
N ILE A 853 7.58 -16.58 27.23
CA ILE A 853 7.35 -15.17 26.83
C ILE A 853 7.13 -15.08 25.33
N GLU A 854 8.04 -15.61 24.52
CA GLU A 854 7.92 -15.53 23.06
C GLU A 854 6.84 -16.47 22.52
N GLY A 855 6.65 -17.66 23.13
CA GLY A 855 5.58 -18.58 22.74
C GLY A 855 4.19 -17.99 22.97
N TYR A 856 4.00 -17.26 24.07
CA TYR A 856 2.79 -16.50 24.32
C TYR A 856 2.59 -15.37 23.30
N ALA A 857 3.63 -14.57 23.04
CA ALA A 857 3.56 -13.48 22.07
C ALA A 857 3.21 -13.98 20.66
N ASP A 858 3.88 -15.04 20.18
CA ASP A 858 3.60 -15.68 18.90
C ASP A 858 2.18 -16.27 18.86
N SER A 859 1.72 -16.88 19.96
CA SER A 859 0.36 -17.40 20.07
C SER A 859 -0.70 -16.28 19.96
N GLN A 860 -0.45 -15.12 20.57
CA GLN A 860 -1.34 -13.96 20.46
C GLN A 860 -1.35 -13.37 19.04
N VAL A 861 -0.22 -13.38 18.33
CA VAL A 861 -0.17 -12.99 16.91
C VAL A 861 -1.03 -13.93 16.08
N ASN A 862 -0.90 -15.24 16.26
CA ASN A 862 -1.72 -16.24 15.57
C ASN A 862 -3.22 -16.06 15.87
N LEU A 863 -3.60 -15.92 17.15
CA LEU A 863 -5.00 -15.70 17.54
C LEU A 863 -5.59 -14.44 16.92
N ARG A 864 -4.85 -13.33 16.88
CA ARG A 864 -5.32 -12.08 16.24
C ARG A 864 -5.55 -12.26 14.74
N MET A 865 -4.65 -12.96 14.05
CA MET A 865 -4.85 -13.27 12.62
C MET A 865 -6.09 -14.12 12.40
N ARG A 866 -6.26 -15.20 13.18
CA ARG A 866 -7.43 -16.07 13.02
C ARG A 866 -8.75 -15.40 13.33
N ARG A 867 -8.79 -14.48 14.30
CA ARG A 867 -9.98 -13.67 14.57
C ARG A 867 -10.38 -12.86 13.34
N TRP A 868 -9.40 -12.29 12.66
CA TRP A 868 -9.63 -11.53 11.43
C TRP A 868 -10.14 -12.44 10.30
N ASP A 869 -9.50 -13.59 10.08
CA ASP A 869 -9.93 -14.56 9.03
C ASP A 869 -11.37 -15.05 9.25
N TYR A 870 -11.75 -15.35 10.49
CA TYR A 870 -13.12 -15.75 10.80
C TYR A 870 -14.09 -14.57 10.66
N GLU A 871 -13.70 -13.38 11.10
CA GLU A 871 -14.55 -12.19 11.02
C GLU A 871 -14.85 -11.77 9.58
N SER A 872 -13.85 -11.77 8.70
CA SER A 872 -14.03 -11.46 7.28
C SER A 872 -14.93 -12.49 6.59
N THR A 873 -14.65 -13.78 6.73
CA THR A 873 -15.41 -14.84 6.06
C THR A 873 -16.83 -14.98 6.59
N ILE A 874 -17.03 -14.85 7.91
CA ILE A 874 -18.37 -14.93 8.51
C ILE A 874 -19.22 -13.72 8.11
N LYS A 875 -18.65 -12.51 8.11
CA LYS A 875 -19.37 -11.33 7.60
C LYS A 875 -19.85 -11.56 6.17
N ARG A 876 -18.99 -12.13 5.31
CA ARG A 876 -19.33 -12.45 3.92
C ARG A 876 -20.46 -13.48 3.81
N ILE A 877 -20.50 -14.47 4.70
CA ILE A 877 -21.63 -15.41 4.81
C ILE A 877 -22.93 -14.67 5.15
N PHE A 878 -22.91 -13.76 6.12
CA PHE A 878 -24.09 -12.96 6.49
C PHE A 878 -24.55 -12.01 5.37
N ASP A 879 -23.60 -11.39 4.66
CA ASP A 879 -23.92 -10.55 3.51
C ASP A 879 -24.60 -11.39 2.39
N CYS A 880 -24.07 -12.59 2.09
CA CYS A 880 -24.68 -13.52 1.15
C CYS A 880 -26.06 -14.01 1.63
N TYR A 881 -26.20 -14.32 2.92
CA TYR A 881 -27.47 -14.72 3.51
C TYR A 881 -28.52 -13.62 3.34
N THR A 882 -28.16 -12.37 3.65
CA THR A 882 -29.03 -11.20 3.47
C THR A 882 -29.50 -11.06 2.03
N GLN A 883 -28.60 -11.21 1.05
CA GLN A 883 -28.96 -11.14 -0.37
C GLN A 883 -29.86 -12.30 -0.81
N LEU A 884 -29.63 -13.51 -0.29
CA LEU A 884 -30.48 -14.66 -0.57
C LEU A 884 -31.89 -14.50 0.02
N GLU A 885 -32.03 -14.00 1.24
CA GLU A 885 -33.33 -13.69 1.85
C GLU A 885 -34.10 -12.63 1.06
N LEU A 886 -33.41 -11.62 0.52
CA LEU A 886 -34.02 -10.62 -0.38
C LEU A 886 -34.49 -11.23 -1.71
N LEU A 887 -33.78 -12.22 -2.25
CA LEU A 887 -34.14 -12.92 -3.48
C LEU A 887 -35.25 -13.97 -3.27
N PHE A 888 -35.30 -14.60 -2.09
CA PHE A 888 -36.24 -15.68 -1.75
C PHE A 888 -37.01 -15.40 -0.45
N PRO A 889 -37.81 -14.32 -0.36
CA PRO A 889 -38.42 -13.88 0.89
C PRO A 889 -39.49 -14.82 1.48
N ARG A 890 -39.87 -15.89 0.75
CA ARG A 890 -40.89 -16.87 1.17
C ARG A 890 -40.32 -18.26 1.49
N GLU A 891 -39.03 -18.48 1.24
CA GLU A 891 -38.38 -19.78 1.40
C GLU A 891 -37.13 -19.63 2.28
N ASP A 892 -36.80 -20.63 3.10
CA ASP A 892 -35.50 -20.65 3.77
C ASP A 892 -34.41 -21.04 2.76
N ALA A 893 -33.75 -20.02 2.21
CA ALA A 893 -32.78 -20.18 1.13
C ALA A 893 -31.59 -21.07 1.52
N LEU A 894 -31.15 -21.03 2.79
CA LEU A 894 -30.01 -21.84 3.26
C LEU A 894 -30.38 -23.32 3.39
N ILE A 895 -31.59 -23.63 3.85
CA ILE A 895 -32.08 -25.02 3.88
C ILE A 895 -32.26 -25.55 2.45
N CYS A 896 -32.76 -24.74 1.53
CA CYS A 896 -32.86 -25.10 0.12
C CYS A 896 -31.48 -25.39 -0.49
N LEU A 897 -30.47 -24.58 -0.18
CA LEU A 897 -29.09 -24.76 -0.65
C LEU A 897 -28.38 -26.01 -0.12
N ALA A 898 -28.78 -26.52 1.05
CA ALA A 898 -28.24 -27.74 1.63
C ALA A 898 -28.75 -29.02 0.94
N ARG A 899 -29.86 -28.95 0.20
CA ARG A 899 -30.45 -30.10 -0.50
C ARG A 899 -29.71 -30.41 -1.81
N PRO A 900 -29.72 -31.68 -2.28
CA PRO A 900 -29.18 -32.04 -3.58
C PRO A 900 -29.81 -31.20 -4.71
N GLY A 901 -28.98 -30.63 -5.58
CA GLY A 901 -29.41 -29.74 -6.67
C GLY A 901 -29.55 -28.26 -6.30
N GLY A 902 -29.25 -27.86 -5.05
CA GLY A 902 -29.18 -26.45 -4.63
C GLY A 902 -30.47 -25.66 -4.91
N LEU A 903 -30.33 -24.46 -5.45
CA LEU A 903 -31.47 -23.60 -5.81
C LEU A 903 -32.17 -24.01 -7.12
N ARG A 904 -31.70 -25.08 -7.80
CA ARG A 904 -32.25 -25.59 -9.08
C ARG A 904 -32.38 -24.52 -10.19
N GLY A 905 -31.48 -23.53 -10.20
CA GLY A 905 -31.49 -22.43 -11.17
C GLY A 905 -32.57 -21.36 -10.94
N ARG A 906 -33.34 -21.43 -9.84
CA ARG A 906 -34.26 -20.36 -9.45
C ARG A 906 -33.44 -19.13 -9.03
N GLY A 907 -33.92 -17.93 -9.35
CA GLY A 907 -33.23 -16.67 -9.02
C GLY A 907 -32.11 -16.25 -9.97
N GLY A 908 -31.96 -16.93 -11.12
CA GLY A 908 -31.05 -16.51 -12.20
C GLY A 908 -29.56 -16.62 -11.87
N GLU A 909 -28.74 -15.82 -12.54
CA GLU A 909 -27.27 -15.82 -12.38
C GLU A 909 -26.82 -15.38 -10.97
N GLU A 910 -27.53 -14.44 -10.34
CA GLU A 910 -27.15 -13.91 -9.03
C GLU A 910 -27.31 -14.96 -7.93
N ALA A 911 -28.38 -15.76 -7.97
CA ALA A 911 -28.57 -16.89 -7.06
C ALA A 911 -27.46 -17.95 -7.20
N GLN A 912 -27.06 -18.27 -8.44
CA GLN A 912 -25.96 -19.21 -8.69
C GLN A 912 -24.61 -18.66 -8.19
N ARG A 913 -24.39 -17.35 -8.35
CA ARG A 913 -23.21 -16.67 -7.81
C ARG A 913 -23.17 -16.75 -6.29
N LEU A 914 -24.27 -16.45 -5.60
CA LEU A 914 -24.36 -16.53 -4.14
C LEU A 914 -24.15 -17.95 -3.61
N GLU A 915 -24.69 -18.95 -4.31
CA GLU A 915 -24.44 -20.37 -4.02
C GLU A 915 -22.94 -20.71 -4.09
N ARG A 916 -22.23 -20.26 -5.14
CA ARG A 916 -20.78 -20.46 -5.27
C ARG A 916 -20.01 -19.80 -4.13
N ILE A 917 -20.35 -18.55 -3.79
CA ILE A 917 -19.69 -17.82 -2.69
C ILE A 917 -19.87 -18.57 -1.36
N LEU A 918 -21.06 -19.10 -1.08
CA LEU A 918 -21.32 -19.87 0.14
C LEU A 918 -20.49 -21.17 0.20
N ILE A 919 -20.40 -21.91 -0.92
CA ILE A 919 -19.53 -23.10 -1.00
C ILE A 919 -18.09 -22.73 -0.70
N ILE A 920 -17.58 -21.66 -1.31
CA ILE A 920 -16.22 -21.17 -1.09
C ILE A 920 -15.99 -20.80 0.38
N CYS A 921 -16.91 -20.02 0.98
CA CYS A 921 -16.81 -19.63 2.38
C CYS A 921 -16.80 -20.86 3.31
N ALA A 922 -17.62 -21.87 3.04
CA ALA A 922 -17.67 -23.08 3.84
C ALA A 922 -16.38 -23.92 3.72
N LEU A 923 -15.83 -24.03 2.50
CA LEU A 923 -14.52 -24.67 2.28
C LEU A 923 -13.39 -23.94 2.99
N ASP A 924 -13.39 -22.60 2.98
CA ASP A 924 -12.39 -21.78 3.67
C ASP A 924 -12.49 -21.94 5.19
N LEU A 925 -13.70 -21.93 5.77
CA LEU A 925 -13.90 -22.17 7.20
C LEU A 925 -13.46 -23.59 7.62
N MET A 926 -13.74 -24.59 6.79
CA MET A 926 -13.25 -25.96 7.00
C MET A 926 -11.72 -26.01 6.95
N TYR A 927 -11.09 -25.32 6.01
CA TYR A 927 -9.64 -25.23 5.92
C TYR A 927 -9.03 -24.56 7.16
N PHE A 928 -9.58 -23.41 7.60
CA PHE A 928 -9.12 -22.73 8.79
C PHE A 928 -9.13 -23.65 10.00
N TRP A 929 -10.21 -24.41 10.20
CA TRP A 929 -10.40 -25.28 11.35
C TRP A 929 -9.30 -26.35 11.53
N PHE A 930 -8.83 -26.93 10.42
CA PHE A 930 -7.86 -28.04 10.46
C PHE A 930 -6.40 -27.64 10.26
N TYR A 931 -6.12 -26.64 9.41
CA TYR A 931 -4.76 -26.28 9.01
C TYR A 931 -4.21 -25.04 9.73
N GLN A 932 -5.07 -24.09 10.11
CA GLN A 932 -4.57 -22.81 10.59
C GLN A 932 -4.28 -22.82 12.10
N PRO A 933 -3.13 -22.27 12.55
CA PRO A 933 -2.73 -22.31 13.94
C PRO A 933 -3.70 -21.50 14.79
N ARG A 934 -4.12 -22.04 15.94
CA ARG A 934 -5.07 -21.41 16.88
C ARG A 934 -6.48 -21.16 16.34
N ALA A 935 -6.82 -21.64 15.15
CA ALA A 935 -8.12 -21.38 14.54
C ALA A 935 -9.30 -21.88 15.38
N GLN A 936 -9.19 -23.09 15.95
CA GLN A 936 -10.27 -23.67 16.76
C GLN A 936 -10.59 -22.88 18.04
N GLU A 937 -9.64 -22.14 18.60
CA GLU A 937 -9.87 -21.26 19.75
C GLU A 937 -10.57 -19.97 19.31
N ALA A 938 -10.07 -19.36 18.23
CA ALA A 938 -10.66 -18.14 17.67
C ALA A 938 -12.11 -18.39 17.25
N PHE A 939 -12.40 -19.51 16.59
CA PHE A 939 -13.76 -19.89 16.20
C PHE A 939 -14.68 -20.06 17.40
N ARG A 940 -14.28 -20.85 18.41
CA ARG A 940 -15.09 -21.05 19.62
C ARG A 940 -15.36 -19.75 20.36
N HIS A 941 -14.39 -18.84 20.40
CA HIS A 941 -14.59 -17.53 21.01
C HIS A 941 -15.60 -16.69 20.22
N LYS A 942 -15.52 -16.68 18.89
CA LYS A 942 -16.45 -15.92 18.02
C LYS A 942 -17.87 -16.47 18.08
N VAL A 943 -18.04 -17.79 18.04
CA VAL A 943 -19.37 -18.43 18.16
C VAL A 943 -20.01 -18.14 19.51
N ARG A 944 -19.24 -18.17 20.61
CA ARG A 944 -19.75 -17.85 21.96
C ARG A 944 -20.29 -16.43 22.09
N SER A 945 -19.74 -15.48 21.34
CA SER A 945 -20.22 -14.08 21.34
C SER A 945 -21.40 -13.82 20.37
N MET A 946 -21.78 -14.78 19.52
CA MET A 946 -22.88 -14.62 18.57
C MET A 946 -24.25 -14.87 19.21
N ALA A 947 -25.28 -14.19 18.70
CA ALA A 947 -26.67 -14.48 19.03
C ALA A 947 -27.08 -15.87 18.51
N GLU A 948 -28.16 -16.44 19.07
CA GLU A 948 -28.59 -17.79 18.69
C GLU A 948 -29.01 -17.90 17.22
N ALA A 949 -29.73 -16.89 16.71
CA ALA A 949 -30.10 -16.80 15.29
C ALA A 949 -28.87 -16.80 14.38
N ASP A 950 -27.86 -16.00 14.70
CA ASP A 950 -26.61 -15.91 13.95
C ASP A 950 -25.84 -17.25 13.93
N ARG A 951 -25.86 -18.00 15.04
CA ARG A 951 -25.25 -19.33 15.11
C ARG A 951 -25.99 -20.34 14.24
N ALA A 952 -27.32 -20.27 14.19
CA ALA A 952 -28.13 -21.12 13.33
C ALA A 952 -27.85 -20.83 11.86
N VAL A 953 -27.82 -19.55 11.46
CA VAL A 953 -27.46 -19.12 10.09
C VAL A 953 -26.07 -19.62 9.71
N LEU A 954 -25.08 -19.44 10.59
CA LEU A 954 -23.71 -19.91 10.34
C LEU A 954 -23.67 -21.44 10.14
N LEU A 955 -24.36 -22.20 10.99
CA LEU A 955 -24.42 -23.66 10.87
C LEU A 955 -25.12 -24.10 9.58
N SER A 956 -26.27 -23.51 9.27
CA SER A 956 -27.03 -23.80 8.05
C SER A 956 -26.21 -23.51 6.79
N ALA A 957 -25.46 -22.40 6.77
CA ALA A 957 -24.56 -22.08 5.67
C ALA A 957 -23.46 -23.14 5.46
N GLN A 958 -23.01 -23.84 6.52
CA GLN A 958 -22.02 -24.91 6.37
C GLN A 958 -22.60 -26.19 5.74
N LEU A 959 -23.92 -26.41 5.82
CA LEU A 959 -24.56 -27.63 5.31
C LEU A 959 -24.44 -27.78 3.80
N VAL A 960 -24.08 -26.72 3.07
CA VAL A 960 -23.75 -26.80 1.64
C VAL A 960 -22.64 -27.82 1.34
N LEU A 961 -21.76 -28.09 2.31
CA LEU A 961 -20.70 -29.11 2.20
C LEU A 961 -21.22 -30.56 2.20
N MET A 962 -22.51 -30.79 2.47
CA MET A 962 -23.14 -32.11 2.30
C MET A 962 -23.26 -32.51 0.82
N ARG A 963 -23.22 -31.54 -0.10
CA ARG A 963 -23.34 -31.72 -1.55
C ARG A 963 -22.04 -32.21 -2.18
N GLU A 964 -21.69 -33.45 -1.86
CA GLU A 964 -20.42 -34.07 -2.25
C GLU A 964 -20.19 -34.02 -3.75
N ARG A 965 -21.19 -34.37 -4.57
CA ARG A 965 -21.06 -34.42 -6.03
C ARG A 965 -20.82 -33.02 -6.61
N GLU A 966 -21.63 -32.04 -6.21
CA GLU A 966 -21.54 -30.68 -6.74
C GLU A 966 -20.28 -29.95 -6.28
N VAL A 967 -19.91 -30.08 -5.01
CA VAL A 967 -18.67 -29.47 -4.49
C VAL A 967 -17.43 -30.14 -5.10
N SER A 968 -17.45 -31.47 -5.29
CA SER A 968 -16.34 -32.16 -5.98
C SER A 968 -16.24 -31.72 -7.43
N GLN A 969 -17.36 -31.67 -8.15
CA GLN A 969 -17.40 -31.18 -9.52
C GLN A 969 -16.88 -29.74 -9.60
N PHE A 970 -17.26 -28.87 -8.67
CA PHE A 970 -16.81 -27.49 -8.62
C PHE A 970 -15.28 -27.36 -8.42
N LEU A 971 -14.68 -28.27 -7.64
CA LEU A 971 -13.22 -28.36 -7.51
C LEU A 971 -12.55 -28.88 -8.79
N VAL A 972 -13.14 -29.87 -9.46
CA VAL A 972 -12.63 -30.44 -10.73
C VAL A 972 -12.75 -29.47 -11.90
N ASP A 973 -13.85 -28.70 -11.95
CA ASP A 973 -14.13 -27.67 -12.96
C ASP A 973 -13.17 -26.46 -12.84
N GLY A 974 -12.27 -26.50 -11.86
CA GLY A 974 -11.10 -25.64 -11.81
C GLY A 974 -11.13 -24.56 -10.75
N LEU A 975 -12.00 -24.62 -9.72
CA LEU A 975 -12.03 -23.61 -8.64
C LEU A 975 -10.64 -23.27 -8.08
N LEU A 976 -9.74 -24.25 -8.00
CA LEU A 976 -8.36 -24.10 -7.50
C LEU A 976 -7.31 -24.42 -8.56
N GLY A 977 -7.67 -24.29 -9.85
CA GLY A 977 -6.85 -24.61 -11.01
C GLY A 977 -6.45 -26.09 -11.12
N ARG A 978 -5.33 -26.35 -11.82
CA ARG A 978 -4.92 -27.72 -12.22
C ARG A 978 -4.53 -28.65 -11.06
N ASN A 979 -4.18 -28.09 -9.91
CA ASN A 979 -3.68 -28.83 -8.75
C ASN A 979 -4.81 -29.12 -7.72
N PHE A 980 -6.02 -29.44 -8.20
CA PHE A 980 -7.22 -29.65 -7.37
C PHE A 980 -7.20 -30.94 -6.53
N SER A 981 -6.27 -31.88 -6.81
CA SER A 981 -6.23 -33.20 -6.16
C SER A 981 -6.12 -33.14 -4.64
N LYS A 982 -5.26 -32.25 -4.11
CA LYS A 982 -5.08 -32.06 -2.65
C LYS A 982 -6.33 -31.48 -1.96
N PRO A 983 -6.91 -30.35 -2.44
CA PRO A 983 -8.19 -29.84 -1.93
C PRO A 983 -9.33 -30.85 -1.99
N LEU A 984 -9.45 -31.60 -3.09
CA LEU A 984 -10.49 -32.60 -3.26
C LEU A 984 -10.36 -33.73 -2.24
N ALA A 985 -9.15 -34.29 -2.07
CA ALA A 985 -8.88 -35.29 -1.06
C ALA A 985 -9.20 -34.78 0.36
N PHE A 986 -8.82 -33.54 0.67
CA PHE A 986 -9.12 -32.90 1.94
C PHE A 986 -10.63 -32.78 2.20
N PHE A 987 -11.41 -32.31 1.21
CA PHE A 987 -12.86 -32.20 1.32
C PHE A 987 -13.52 -33.57 1.51
N LEU A 988 -13.12 -34.58 0.71
CA LEU A 988 -13.70 -35.91 0.76
C LEU A 988 -13.39 -36.64 2.08
N ASP A 989 -12.20 -36.46 2.66
CA ASP A 989 -11.80 -37.09 3.91
C ASP A 989 -12.46 -36.42 5.14
N ARG A 990 -12.55 -35.08 5.16
CA ARG A 990 -12.83 -34.33 6.41
C ARG A 990 -14.21 -33.70 6.53
N ARG A 991 -15.00 -33.54 5.46
CA ARG A 991 -16.29 -32.82 5.52
C ARG A 991 -17.25 -33.36 6.58
N LYS A 992 -17.39 -34.69 6.69
CA LYS A 992 -18.33 -35.34 7.64
C LYS A 992 -17.88 -35.14 9.09
N GLU A 993 -16.56 -35.14 9.34
CA GLU A 993 -16.00 -34.83 10.66
C GLU A 993 -16.24 -33.36 11.01
N TYR A 994 -15.94 -32.45 10.07
CA TYR A 994 -16.13 -31.01 10.24
C TYR A 994 -17.57 -30.64 10.59
N LEU A 995 -18.55 -31.09 9.80
CA LEU A 995 -19.96 -30.74 10.01
C LEU A 995 -20.49 -31.23 11.36
N ARG A 996 -20.10 -32.44 11.80
CA ARG A 996 -20.43 -32.94 13.14
C ARG A 996 -19.85 -32.08 14.26
N LEU A 997 -18.61 -31.59 14.08
CA LEU A 997 -17.98 -30.69 15.06
C LEU A 997 -18.65 -29.32 15.08
N MET A 998 -18.99 -28.75 13.92
CA MET A 998 -19.68 -27.45 13.83
C MET A 998 -21.05 -27.51 14.48
N ALA A 999 -21.84 -28.56 14.19
CA ALA A 999 -23.14 -28.79 14.82
C ALA A 999 -23.01 -28.84 16.35
N ARG A 1000 -22.02 -29.60 16.87
CA ARG A 1000 -21.75 -29.65 18.31
C ARG A 1000 -21.42 -28.27 18.89
N ILE A 1001 -20.56 -27.49 18.26
CA ILE A 1001 -20.10 -26.20 18.80
C ILE A 1001 -21.21 -25.14 18.77
N CYS A 1002 -21.97 -25.09 17.67
CA CYS A 1002 -23.07 -24.13 17.52
C CYS A 1002 -24.28 -24.47 18.40
N ILE A 1003 -24.55 -25.77 18.64
CA ILE A 1003 -25.70 -26.24 19.46
C ILE A 1003 -25.36 -26.33 20.96
N LEU A 1004 -24.16 -26.79 21.35
CA LEU A 1004 -23.78 -27.04 22.77
C LEU A 1004 -23.33 -25.80 23.54
N SER A 1005 -23.48 -24.59 23.00
CA SER A 1005 -23.18 -23.35 23.76
C SER A 1005 -24.27 -22.94 24.76
N LYS A 1006 -25.22 -23.84 25.05
CA LYS A 1006 -26.25 -23.73 26.10
C LYS A 1006 -25.63 -23.68 27.51
N PRO A 1007 -26.09 -22.81 28.43
CA PRO A 1007 -26.24 -23.21 29.83
C PRO A 1007 -27.28 -24.34 29.85
N ARG A 1008 -26.99 -25.43 30.57
CA ARG A 1008 -27.85 -26.62 30.66
C ARG A 1008 -29.31 -26.25 30.94
N GLU A 1009 -30.20 -26.53 29.99
CA GLU A 1009 -31.53 -27.16 30.17
C GLU A 1009 -32.20 -27.39 28.78
N ALA A 1010 -33.08 -28.40 28.70
CA ALA A 1010 -33.50 -29.25 27.56
C ALA A 1010 -34.26 -28.54 26.38
N PRO A 1011 -34.90 -29.23 25.40
CA PRO A 1011 -34.86 -30.64 24.95
C PRO A 1011 -34.41 -30.82 23.48
N ALA A 1012 -34.42 -32.07 23.02
CA ALA A 1012 -33.88 -32.59 21.76
C ALA A 1012 -34.65 -32.15 20.50
N CYS A 1013 -33.91 -31.92 19.40
CA CYS A 1013 -34.42 -31.85 18.04
C CYS A 1013 -33.73 -32.95 17.18
N PRO A 1014 -34.41 -33.53 16.18
CA PRO A 1014 -34.13 -34.87 15.69
C PRO A 1014 -32.93 -34.95 14.72
N VAL A 1015 -32.24 -36.08 14.84
CA VAL A 1015 -31.28 -36.76 13.95
C VAL A 1015 -31.13 -36.14 12.54
N LEU A 1016 -30.10 -35.31 12.36
CA LEU A 1016 -29.60 -34.84 11.05
C LEU A 1016 -28.39 -35.64 10.52
N PHE A 1017 -27.88 -36.59 11.31
CA PHE A 1017 -26.81 -37.49 10.90
C PHE A 1017 -27.27 -38.93 11.18
N GLY A 1018 -27.68 -39.65 10.14
CA GLY A 1018 -27.88 -41.09 10.22
C GLY A 1018 -26.58 -41.74 10.68
N GLU A 1019 -26.62 -42.38 11.86
CA GLU A 1019 -25.58 -43.31 12.28
C GLU A 1019 -25.78 -44.61 11.48
N ASP A 1020 -24.93 -44.84 10.48
CA ASP A 1020 -24.74 -46.19 9.95
C ASP A 1020 -24.04 -47.02 11.04
N LYS A 1021 -24.82 -47.82 11.75
CA LYS A 1021 -24.32 -48.91 12.59
C LYS A 1021 -23.87 -50.06 11.69
N LYS A 1022 -22.54 -50.30 11.72
CA LYS A 1022 -21.82 -51.57 11.54
C LYS A 1022 -22.13 -52.45 10.31
N SER A 1023 -21.10 -52.63 9.48
CA SER A 1023 -20.39 -53.91 9.32
C SER A 1023 -18.94 -53.64 8.96
#